data_AF-A0A969BZ75-F1
#
_entry.id   AF-A0A969BZ75-F1
#
_cell.length_a   1.000
_cell.length_b   1.000
_cell.length_c   1.000
_cell.angle_alpha   90.00
_cell.angle_beta   90.00
_cell.angle_gamma   90.00
#
_symmetry.space_group_name_H-M   'P 1'
#
loop_
_entity.id
_entity.type
_entity.pdbx_description
1 polymer ?
#
loop_
_entity_poly.entity_id
_entity_poly.type
_entity_poly.pdbx_seq_one_letter_code
_entity_poly.pdbx_strand_id
1 'polypeptide(L)'
;MKRVKAGWNTVGWQRIAAIALATVLSFATLTLALEPHYRITQQAPFNQVSHYPLRQTLGDRYRPTGNWVGRLILPEASGDTSDWVWMKVYHAPTLNQSLIGQKVRLEWRSTEATQQYVAAVTKDVRFGAAVAESQRKGNLHPERLDGRSQVGPLQSLAGAHPEDDVLVTLDEAMVVRVGEQPRLQIERDPVIEAGRFYGLVKVLSTIDQANFVPKDCPGSKPCPSELFRVQHYNAKTQTFDGEIDTVRIPQQPRDAINLFSSTPRDLAIASSGQAGWYIYGAQDKDGLFTVQALKPRVLFQLSPQTTITDQTQGLDYLKNLYWRNTEKHAGQIKSILINPQKSEETWAIGSQAVFMHLFGGRGGPQGEKPMLGTVTGHFSYGLAQVVQEPLANELQWDLRYQQVYATNMEGIIAGTNSWAAYMGDLRRGWAATRPVSDVLVKLDLVEDYDFGGNLLISPLQEFSRQLQVISARYRIGDGSGTAVVTPATSCVQDSNQALFATVQQIRKTVAESSAIQAWLKANPQSPTAERFRRLVLFGDEVERQLMPLGIVREDWKTNSEALSGTEIRDRTFRRASYEGLDNVLAALTSWRTMLPRQAQDELSTLFLNRGAKLWLLQTNQVGGHNPDVFPIAPTQLFGQWAIPGTSIALVSVLLIRLLGSISIPHGLDWLIALGALGLYGAIAIPYGFSRGFLKWARWEVPKPKKLTIQLFFMPALVEELLFRVLLLPGPLATTWWVWGGWAIAGIVLFVLYHPLNARTFYPAGNPTFLEGHFLRLAGLLGVVCTAVYALTSSLLLITLIHWVVVWIWLSRMGGLGRLGKDNDRS
;
A
#
# COMPACT_ATOMS: atom_id res chain seq x y z
N MET A 1 -23.40 -42.33 49.20
CA MET A 1 -21.97 -42.75 49.20
C MET A 1 -21.67 -43.32 47.82
N LYS A 2 -20.69 -42.94 47.01
CA LYS A 2 -19.42 -42.20 47.14
C LYS A 2 -19.28 -41.25 45.95
N ARG A 3 -18.79 -40.02 46.20
CA ARG A 3 -18.31 -39.06 45.19
C ARG A 3 -16.95 -39.53 44.66
N VAL A 4 -16.75 -39.52 43.34
CA VAL A 4 -15.42 -39.50 42.73
C VAL A 4 -15.23 -38.14 42.06
N LYS A 5 -14.37 -37.32 42.67
CA LYS A 5 -13.86 -36.06 42.11
C LYS A 5 -12.75 -36.41 41.11
N ALA A 6 -12.90 -36.01 39.84
CA ALA A 6 -11.77 -35.92 38.92
C ALA A 6 -11.16 -34.52 39.06
N GLY A 7 -9.95 -34.47 39.64
CA GLY A 7 -9.17 -33.25 39.80
C GLY A 7 -8.64 -32.76 38.45
N TRP A 8 -8.97 -31.52 38.11
CA TRP A 8 -8.31 -30.78 37.05
C TRP A 8 -7.00 -30.25 37.61
N ASN A 9 -5.87 -30.76 37.12
CA ASN A 9 -4.53 -30.35 37.53
C ASN A 9 -4.25 -28.91 37.05
N THR A 10 -4.42 -27.95 37.95
CA THR A 10 -4.06 -26.52 37.79
C THR A 10 -2.55 -26.27 37.75
N VAL A 11 -1.73 -27.27 38.07
CA VAL A 11 -0.26 -27.16 38.15
C VAL A 11 0.42 -27.14 36.77
N GLY A 12 -0.22 -27.68 35.73
CA GLY A 12 0.33 -27.72 34.37
C GLY A 12 0.33 -26.35 33.66
N TRP A 13 -0.75 -25.59 33.81
CA TRP A 13 -0.92 -24.29 33.16
C TRP A 13 -0.03 -23.20 33.78
N GLN A 14 0.20 -23.24 35.10
CA GLN A 14 1.09 -22.29 35.76
C GLN A 14 2.56 -22.49 35.38
N ARG A 15 2.99 -23.74 35.12
CA ARG A 15 4.35 -24.03 34.64
C ARG A 15 4.56 -23.64 33.18
N ILE A 16 3.55 -23.84 32.32
CA ILE A 16 3.61 -23.39 30.92
C ILE A 16 3.58 -21.86 30.85
N ALA A 17 2.75 -21.20 31.66
CA ALA A 17 2.73 -19.73 31.76
C ALA A 17 4.03 -19.17 32.34
N ALA A 18 4.63 -19.81 33.34
CA ALA A 18 5.93 -19.38 33.90
C ALA A 18 7.11 -19.63 32.94
N ILE A 19 7.08 -20.72 32.16
CA ILE A 19 8.10 -20.98 31.12
C ILE A 19 7.92 -20.01 29.96
N ALA A 20 6.69 -19.68 29.54
CA ALA A 20 6.40 -18.65 28.55
C ALA A 20 6.82 -17.25 29.03
N LEU A 21 6.56 -16.92 30.30
CA LEU A 21 6.96 -15.64 30.90
C LEU A 21 8.48 -15.56 31.07
N ALA A 22 9.15 -16.66 31.42
CA ALA A 22 10.62 -16.74 31.51
C ALA A 22 11.30 -16.75 30.14
N THR A 23 10.69 -17.30 29.08
CA THR A 23 11.19 -17.15 27.70
C THR A 23 10.94 -15.74 27.16
N VAL A 24 9.87 -15.06 27.56
CA VAL A 24 9.64 -13.64 27.23
C VAL A 24 10.59 -12.71 28.01
N LEU A 25 10.96 -13.05 29.25
CA LEU A 25 11.87 -12.25 30.08
C LEU A 25 13.38 -12.53 29.85
N SER A 26 13.75 -13.63 29.21
CA SER A 26 15.17 -13.98 28.95
C SER A 26 15.74 -13.42 27.64
N PHE A 27 15.00 -12.61 26.89
CA PHE A 27 15.48 -11.88 25.70
C PHE A 27 15.69 -10.38 25.94
N ALA A 28 16.00 -9.97 27.17
CA ALA A 28 16.68 -8.70 27.39
C ALA A 28 18.19 -8.88 27.11
N THR A 29 18.53 -9.20 25.86
CA THR A 29 19.91 -8.94 25.42
C THR A 29 20.14 -7.44 25.57
N LEU A 30 21.25 -7.04 26.20
CA LEU A 30 21.75 -5.68 26.04
C LEU A 30 22.01 -5.49 24.53
N THR A 31 21.01 -5.03 23.80
CA THR A 31 21.19 -4.59 22.43
C THR A 31 21.97 -3.28 22.50
N LEU A 32 23.24 -3.34 22.10
CA LEU A 32 24.01 -2.14 21.79
C LEU A 32 23.17 -1.29 20.83
N ALA A 33 23.10 0.01 21.08
CA ALA A 33 22.37 0.91 20.22
C ALA A 33 22.97 0.85 18.80
N LEU A 34 22.12 0.57 17.81
CA LEU A 34 22.53 0.59 16.41
C LEU A 34 22.73 2.04 15.98
N GLU A 35 23.80 2.32 15.24
CA GLU A 35 23.98 3.62 14.61
C GLU A 35 23.07 3.72 13.36
N PRO A 36 22.38 4.84 13.12
CA PRO A 36 21.58 4.99 11.90
C PRO A 36 22.43 4.87 10.63
N HIS A 37 21.91 4.18 9.62
CA HIS A 37 22.57 4.00 8.32
C HIS A 37 22.93 5.33 7.67
N TYR A 38 22.06 6.34 7.84
CA TYR A 38 22.33 7.71 7.43
C TYR A 38 23.68 8.21 7.98
N ARG A 39 23.98 8.03 9.27
CA ARG A 39 25.22 8.55 9.88
C ARG A 39 26.46 7.84 9.32
N ILE A 40 26.39 6.52 9.15
CA ILE A 40 27.49 5.73 8.58
C ILE A 40 27.76 6.14 7.14
N THR A 41 26.72 6.19 6.30
CA THR A 41 26.89 6.55 4.89
C THR A 41 27.35 7.99 4.70
N GLN A 42 27.00 8.91 5.61
CA GLN A 42 27.44 10.31 5.57
C GLN A 42 28.95 10.50 5.80
N GLN A 43 29.64 9.50 6.36
CA GLN A 43 31.09 9.55 6.57
C GLN A 43 31.86 9.53 5.24
N ALA A 44 31.28 8.97 4.18
CA ALA A 44 31.90 8.97 2.86
C ALA A 44 31.91 10.39 2.26
N PRO A 45 33.06 10.93 1.80
CA PRO A 45 33.15 12.29 1.30
C PRO A 45 32.15 12.60 0.18
N PHE A 46 31.94 11.67 -0.76
CA PHE A 46 31.02 11.85 -1.88
C PHE A 46 29.53 11.91 -1.48
N ASN A 47 29.18 11.59 -0.23
CA ASN A 47 27.83 11.76 0.30
C ASN A 47 27.65 13.13 0.99
N GLN A 48 28.71 13.91 1.15
CA GLN A 48 28.69 15.22 1.80
C GLN A 48 28.45 16.35 0.79
N VAL A 49 27.59 17.31 1.15
CA VAL A 49 27.25 18.46 0.30
C VAL A 49 28.50 19.27 -0.09
N SER A 50 29.46 19.39 0.83
CA SER A 50 30.72 20.12 0.67
C SER A 50 31.65 19.51 -0.38
N HIS A 51 31.44 18.26 -0.78
CA HIS A 51 32.23 17.59 -1.81
C HIS A 51 32.03 18.18 -3.21
N TYR A 52 30.88 18.81 -3.43
CA TYR A 52 30.45 19.29 -4.74
C TYR A 52 30.51 20.82 -4.80
N PRO A 53 31.46 21.42 -5.55
CA PRO A 53 31.58 22.87 -5.68
C PRO A 53 30.29 23.50 -6.22
N LEU A 54 30.03 24.74 -5.82
CA LEU A 54 28.87 25.50 -6.31
C LEU A 54 28.96 25.78 -7.81
N ARG A 55 30.15 26.19 -8.29
CA ARG A 55 30.40 26.41 -9.72
C ARG A 55 30.65 25.05 -10.37
N GLN A 56 29.96 24.82 -11.47
CA GLN A 56 30.01 23.60 -12.28
C GLN A 56 30.34 24.01 -13.70
N THR A 57 31.17 23.24 -14.40
CA THR A 57 31.60 23.48 -15.79
C THR A 57 31.01 22.42 -16.72
N LEU A 58 29.81 21.96 -16.40
CA LEU A 58 29.09 20.95 -17.18
C LEU A 58 28.64 21.54 -18.51
N GLY A 59 28.86 20.80 -19.60
CA GLY A 59 28.34 21.15 -20.93
C GLY A 59 26.89 20.71 -21.13
N ASP A 60 26.36 20.93 -22.33
CA ASP A 60 24.94 20.70 -22.71
C ASP A 60 24.47 19.24 -22.60
N ARG A 61 25.39 18.30 -22.34
CA ARG A 61 25.12 16.87 -22.12
C ARG A 61 24.48 16.59 -20.77
N TYR A 62 24.55 17.55 -19.86
CA TYR A 62 23.93 17.50 -18.54
C TYR A 62 22.90 18.61 -18.42
N ARG A 63 21.85 18.35 -17.65
CA ARG A 63 20.80 19.33 -17.36
C ARG A 63 20.57 19.45 -15.86
N PRO A 64 20.18 20.62 -15.36
CA PRO A 64 19.70 20.75 -13.99
C PRO A 64 18.50 19.82 -13.78
N THR A 65 18.35 19.28 -12.57
CA THR A 65 17.25 18.35 -12.24
C THR A 65 15.88 19.00 -12.14
N GLY A 66 15.82 20.33 -12.04
CA GLY A 66 14.58 21.12 -12.06
C GLY A 66 14.83 22.60 -12.35
N ASN A 67 13.74 23.37 -12.50
CA ASN A 67 13.81 24.81 -12.77
C ASN A 67 14.51 25.58 -11.65
N TRP A 68 14.19 25.22 -10.41
CA TRP A 68 14.93 25.62 -9.22
C TRP A 68 15.51 24.38 -8.58
N VAL A 69 16.80 24.42 -8.26
CA VAL A 69 17.47 23.36 -7.51
C VAL A 69 18.18 24.02 -6.34
N GLY A 70 18.01 23.48 -5.14
CA GLY A 70 18.70 24.02 -3.98
C GLY A 70 18.58 23.17 -2.74
N ARG A 71 19.39 23.54 -1.76
CA ARG A 71 19.47 22.86 -0.48
C ARG A 71 18.73 23.64 0.57
N LEU A 72 17.84 22.97 1.29
CA LEU A 72 17.13 23.56 2.42
C LEU A 72 18.07 23.70 3.62
N ILE A 73 17.91 24.81 4.32
CA ILE A 73 18.65 25.17 5.52
C ILE A 73 17.61 25.58 6.57
N LEU A 74 17.54 24.82 7.66
CA LEU A 74 16.64 25.15 8.76
C LEU A 74 17.10 26.47 9.41
N PRO A 75 16.20 27.48 9.56
CA PRO A 75 16.57 28.72 10.23
C PRO A 75 16.82 28.47 11.73
N GLU A 76 17.62 29.33 12.35
CA GLU A 76 17.72 29.40 13.80
C GLU A 76 16.34 29.70 14.40
N ALA A 77 16.07 29.19 15.61
CA ALA A 77 14.82 29.46 16.28
C ALA A 77 14.69 30.99 16.49
N SER A 78 13.63 31.57 15.94
CA SER A 78 13.34 33.00 16.00
C SER A 78 11.92 33.22 16.53
N GLY A 79 11.58 34.46 16.90
CA GLY A 79 10.20 34.82 17.26
C GLY A 79 9.22 34.89 16.09
N ASP A 80 9.66 34.63 14.85
CA ASP A 80 8.80 34.56 13.66
C ASP A 80 8.00 33.25 13.69
N THR A 81 6.67 33.37 13.85
CA THR A 81 5.75 32.22 13.92
C THR A 81 5.30 31.72 12.55
N SER A 82 5.79 32.32 11.44
CA SER A 82 5.49 31.84 10.10
C SER A 82 6.34 30.63 9.71
N ASP A 83 5.81 29.74 8.87
CA ASP A 83 6.57 28.61 8.34
C ASP A 83 7.38 29.03 7.11
N TRP A 84 8.70 29.01 7.25
CA TRP A 84 9.66 29.34 6.20
C TRP A 84 11.01 28.67 6.46
N VAL A 85 11.83 28.56 5.43
CA VAL A 85 13.20 28.06 5.52
C VAL A 85 14.15 28.85 4.63
N TRP A 86 15.44 28.67 4.83
CA TRP A 86 16.43 29.17 3.87
C TRP A 86 16.65 28.14 2.77
N MET A 87 16.85 28.60 1.54
CA MET A 87 17.29 27.77 0.41
C MET A 87 18.61 28.31 -0.11
N LYS A 88 19.64 27.47 -0.13
CA LYS A 88 20.87 27.73 -0.89
C LYS A 88 20.62 27.35 -2.34
N VAL A 89 20.56 28.34 -3.23
CA VAL A 89 20.23 28.13 -4.64
C VAL A 89 21.44 27.57 -5.38
N TYR A 90 21.26 26.42 -6.03
CA TYR A 90 22.27 25.78 -6.90
C TYR A 90 21.95 25.95 -8.38
N HIS A 91 20.67 26.01 -8.72
CA HIS A 91 20.20 26.34 -10.05
C HIS A 91 18.93 27.20 -9.97
N ALA A 92 18.78 28.12 -10.91
CA ALA A 92 17.63 29.01 -11.04
C ALA A 92 17.31 29.26 -12.52
N PRO A 93 16.06 29.60 -12.87
CA PRO A 93 15.67 29.96 -14.23
C PRO A 93 16.50 31.13 -14.78
N THR A 94 16.57 31.26 -16.10
CA THR A 94 17.41 32.26 -16.81
C THR A 94 17.27 33.68 -16.27
N LEU A 95 16.05 34.12 -15.94
CA LEU A 95 15.78 35.47 -15.42
C LEU A 95 16.31 35.71 -13.99
N ASN A 96 16.65 34.64 -13.26
CA ASN A 96 17.03 34.68 -11.85
C ASN A 96 18.40 34.05 -11.57
N GLN A 97 19.25 33.90 -12.60
CA GLN A 97 20.59 33.30 -12.44
C GLN A 97 21.47 34.02 -11.43
N SER A 98 21.25 35.33 -11.19
CA SER A 98 21.96 36.09 -10.17
C SER A 98 21.77 35.53 -8.75
N LEU A 99 20.70 34.77 -8.50
CA LEU A 99 20.43 34.14 -7.21
C LEU A 99 21.23 32.86 -6.97
N ILE A 100 21.88 32.30 -7.99
CA ILE A 100 22.71 31.10 -7.83
C ILE A 100 23.83 31.39 -6.83
N GLY A 101 23.98 30.52 -5.84
CA GLY A 101 24.91 30.69 -4.74
C GLY A 101 24.41 31.58 -3.61
N GLN A 102 23.26 32.23 -3.73
CA GLN A 102 22.69 33.01 -2.64
C GLN A 102 21.86 32.13 -1.68
N LYS A 103 21.71 32.62 -0.45
CA LYS A 103 20.80 32.07 0.55
C LYS A 103 19.53 32.91 0.51
N VAL A 104 18.43 32.31 0.06
CA VAL A 104 17.16 33.00 -0.22
C VAL A 104 16.08 32.44 0.70
N ARG A 105 15.20 33.28 1.25
CA ARG A 105 14.07 32.83 2.08
C ARG A 105 13.04 32.15 1.19
N LEU A 106 12.71 30.91 1.49
CA LEU A 106 11.65 30.12 0.89
C LEU A 106 10.46 30.10 1.85
N GLU A 107 9.30 30.54 1.40
CA GLU A 107 8.09 30.66 2.21
C GLU A 107 6.83 30.28 1.41
N TRP A 108 5.73 30.04 2.12
CA TRP A 108 4.44 29.79 1.48
C TRP A 108 3.86 31.07 0.90
N ARG A 109 3.26 30.96 -0.29
CA ARG A 109 2.40 32.01 -0.82
C ARG A 109 1.16 32.14 0.09
N SER A 110 0.69 33.34 0.31
CA SER A 110 -0.46 33.62 1.19
C SER A 110 -1.80 33.43 0.45
N THR A 111 -2.16 32.18 0.14
CA THR A 111 -3.50 31.81 -0.38
C THR A 111 -4.29 31.11 0.72
N GLU A 112 -5.63 31.07 0.59
CA GLU A 112 -6.46 30.40 1.60
C GLU A 112 -6.10 28.91 1.74
N ALA A 113 -5.87 28.22 0.62
CA ALA A 113 -5.53 26.80 0.60
C ALA A 113 -4.18 26.51 1.28
N THR A 114 -3.15 27.31 1.05
CA THR A 114 -1.83 27.11 1.68
C THR A 114 -1.87 27.46 3.16
N GLN A 115 -2.60 28.49 3.57
CA GLN A 115 -2.78 28.83 4.99
C GLN A 115 -3.49 27.71 5.75
N GLN A 116 -4.57 27.15 5.17
CA GLN A 116 -5.27 26.00 5.76
C GLN A 116 -4.36 24.79 5.87
N TYR A 117 -3.59 24.48 4.80
CA TYR A 117 -2.63 23.38 4.80
C TYR A 117 -1.57 23.53 5.90
N VAL A 118 -0.89 24.68 5.95
CA VAL A 118 0.16 24.97 6.94
C VAL A 118 -0.41 24.92 8.35
N ALA A 119 -1.56 25.56 8.60
CA ALA A 119 -2.19 25.55 9.91
C ALA A 119 -2.59 24.14 10.38
N ALA A 120 -3.06 23.28 9.47
CA ALA A 120 -3.50 21.92 9.80
C ALA A 120 -2.37 21.02 10.32
N VAL A 121 -1.12 21.27 9.92
CA VAL A 121 0.02 20.38 10.22
C VAL A 121 1.12 21.02 11.06
N THR A 122 1.06 22.33 11.29
CA THR A 122 1.98 23.00 12.20
C THR A 122 1.78 22.49 13.62
N LYS A 123 2.85 21.99 14.23
CA LYS A 123 2.85 21.45 15.60
C LYS A 123 4.09 21.89 16.37
N ASP A 124 3.97 21.90 17.68
CA ASP A 124 5.13 21.95 18.57
C ASP A 124 5.78 20.57 18.61
N VAL A 125 7.11 20.52 18.57
CA VAL A 125 7.87 19.25 18.56
C VAL A 125 8.60 19.07 19.88
N ARG A 126 8.30 17.98 20.60
CA ARG A 126 8.92 17.62 21.87
C ARG A 126 9.15 16.12 21.91
N PHE A 127 10.41 15.72 22.08
CA PHE A 127 10.77 14.31 22.11
C PHE A 127 10.37 13.67 23.45
N GLY A 128 9.80 12.46 23.34
CA GLY A 128 9.43 11.64 24.50
C GLY A 128 10.22 10.33 24.57
N ALA A 129 9.84 9.46 25.50
CA ALA A 129 10.48 8.15 25.70
C ALA A 129 10.46 7.25 24.45
N ALA A 130 9.42 7.38 23.61
CA ALA A 130 9.30 6.64 22.35
C ALA A 130 10.43 6.97 21.35
N VAL A 131 10.90 8.22 21.32
CA VAL A 131 12.05 8.61 20.49
C VAL A 131 13.32 7.92 20.98
N ALA A 132 13.58 7.96 22.28
CA ALA A 132 14.75 7.30 22.86
C ALA A 132 14.75 5.78 22.60
N GLU A 133 13.59 5.12 22.64
CA GLU A 133 13.47 3.71 22.27
C GLU A 133 13.74 3.46 20.78
N SER A 134 13.20 4.30 19.91
CA SER A 134 13.40 4.22 18.46
C SER A 134 14.85 4.49 18.06
N GLN A 135 15.53 5.45 18.70
CA GLN A 135 16.96 5.72 18.52
C GLN A 135 17.83 4.52 18.91
N ARG A 136 17.50 3.80 20.00
CA ARG A 136 18.22 2.56 20.37
C ARG A 136 18.12 1.47 19.29
N LYS A 137 17.04 1.49 18.50
CA LYS A 137 16.85 0.60 17.35
C LYS A 137 17.60 1.07 16.10
N GLY A 138 18.25 2.23 16.12
CA GLY A 138 19.02 2.79 14.99
C GLY A 138 18.22 3.69 14.05
N ASN A 139 16.99 4.07 14.40
CA ASN A 139 16.21 4.98 13.57
C ASN A 139 16.72 6.43 13.68
N LEU A 140 16.67 7.17 12.56
CA LEU A 140 17.06 8.57 12.49
C LEU A 140 15.87 9.46 12.84
N HIS A 141 16.07 10.43 13.74
CA HIS A 141 15.04 11.38 14.18
C HIS A 141 15.41 12.82 13.83
N PRO A 142 14.42 13.73 13.70
CA PRO A 142 14.65 15.14 13.38
C PRO A 142 15.13 15.92 14.62
N GLU A 143 16.30 15.58 15.15
CA GLU A 143 16.86 16.06 16.44
C GLU A 143 16.94 17.59 16.52
N ARG A 144 17.11 18.28 15.37
CA ARG A 144 17.18 19.75 15.28
C ARG A 144 15.84 20.45 15.52
N LEU A 145 14.74 19.70 15.50
CA LEU A 145 13.40 20.18 15.72
C LEU A 145 12.93 19.96 17.16
N ASP A 146 13.62 19.16 17.96
CA ASP A 146 13.26 18.96 19.37
C ASP A 146 13.29 20.30 20.14
N GLY A 147 12.24 20.55 20.92
CA GLY A 147 12.08 21.81 21.66
C GLY A 147 11.56 22.99 20.84
N ARG A 148 11.40 22.88 19.50
CA ARG A 148 10.84 23.96 18.68
C ARG A 148 9.31 24.01 18.75
N SER A 149 8.76 25.22 18.74
CA SER A 149 7.31 25.44 18.65
C SER A 149 6.93 25.91 17.25
N GLN A 150 5.68 25.66 16.85
CA GLN A 150 5.13 26.05 15.54
C GLN A 150 5.96 25.56 14.34
N VAL A 151 6.40 24.30 14.39
CA VAL A 151 7.11 23.66 13.27
C VAL A 151 6.10 23.33 12.17
N GLY A 152 6.15 24.07 11.07
CA GLY A 152 5.33 23.82 9.89
C GLY A 152 5.98 22.86 8.87
N PRO A 153 5.33 22.66 7.70
CA PRO A 153 5.82 21.75 6.67
C PRO A 153 7.21 22.09 6.14
N LEU A 154 7.58 23.35 5.89
CA LEU A 154 8.91 23.67 5.36
C LEU A 154 9.99 23.40 6.39
N GLN A 155 9.78 23.84 7.64
CA GLN A 155 10.74 23.58 8.71
C GLN A 155 10.89 22.08 9.02
N SER A 156 9.79 21.32 9.00
CA SER A 156 9.87 19.86 9.17
C SER A 156 10.63 19.16 8.04
N LEU A 157 10.64 19.72 6.82
CA LEU A 157 11.43 19.20 5.71
C LEU A 157 12.92 19.49 5.92
N ALA A 158 13.26 20.75 6.19
CA ALA A 158 14.64 21.19 6.34
C ALA A 158 15.34 20.62 7.59
N GLY A 159 14.58 20.39 8.66
CA GLY A 159 15.06 19.83 9.93
C GLY A 159 14.96 18.31 10.03
N ALA A 160 14.58 17.61 8.95
CA ALA A 160 14.37 16.16 8.98
C ALA A 160 15.66 15.36 9.28
N HIS A 161 16.83 15.90 8.90
CA HIS A 161 18.14 15.29 9.13
C HIS A 161 18.99 16.10 10.11
N PRO A 162 20.00 15.47 10.74
CA PRO A 162 20.99 16.15 11.60
C PRO A 162 21.80 17.24 10.90
N GLU A 163 21.90 17.19 9.56
CA GLU A 163 22.64 18.16 8.75
C GLU A 163 21.69 18.83 7.74
N ASP A 164 22.03 20.04 7.29
CA ASP A 164 21.35 20.66 6.15
C ASP A 164 21.80 19.98 4.85
N ASP A 165 21.29 18.79 4.55
CA ASP A 165 21.63 18.02 3.35
C ASP A 165 20.44 17.71 2.42
N VAL A 166 19.25 18.23 2.75
CA VAL A 166 18.03 18.02 1.97
C VAL A 166 18.05 18.86 0.71
N LEU A 167 18.23 18.19 -0.44
CA LEU A 167 18.18 18.79 -1.77
C LEU A 167 16.74 18.71 -2.31
N VAL A 168 16.25 19.82 -2.83
CA VAL A 168 14.91 19.92 -3.39
C VAL A 168 14.90 20.60 -4.76
N THR A 169 13.86 20.29 -5.52
CA THR A 169 13.41 21.06 -6.68
C THR A 169 12.09 21.75 -6.40
N LEU A 170 11.87 22.90 -7.04
CA LEU A 170 10.61 23.63 -6.99
C LEU A 170 10.05 23.74 -8.42
N ASP A 171 8.88 23.16 -8.66
CA ASP A 171 8.21 23.18 -9.97
C ASP A 171 7.78 24.61 -10.34
N GLU A 172 7.11 25.28 -9.40
CA GLU A 172 6.56 26.62 -9.54
C GLU A 172 6.92 27.46 -8.31
N ALA A 173 7.96 28.30 -8.44
CA ALA A 173 8.36 29.25 -7.42
C ALA A 173 8.37 30.68 -7.98
N MET A 174 7.70 31.58 -7.25
CA MET A 174 7.64 33.00 -7.60
C MET A 174 8.69 33.77 -6.81
N VAL A 175 9.47 34.60 -7.51
CA VAL A 175 10.42 35.50 -6.87
C VAL A 175 9.69 36.79 -6.48
N VAL A 176 9.67 37.11 -5.19
CA VAL A 176 9.14 38.36 -4.66
C VAL A 176 10.28 39.13 -4.00
N ARG A 177 10.31 40.46 -4.13
CA ARG A 177 11.26 41.31 -3.43
C ARG A 177 10.59 41.98 -2.25
N VAL A 178 11.13 41.76 -1.05
CA VAL A 178 10.73 42.48 0.17
C VAL A 178 11.91 43.33 0.59
N GLY A 179 11.86 44.63 0.27
CA GLY A 179 13.04 45.48 0.28
C GLY A 179 14.06 45.02 -0.77
N GLU A 180 15.34 44.92 -0.37
CA GLU A 180 16.41 44.41 -1.25
C GLU A 180 16.57 42.88 -1.22
N GLN A 181 15.88 42.18 -0.31
CA GLN A 181 16.04 40.74 -0.18
C GLN A 181 15.04 39.97 -1.05
N PRO A 182 15.51 39.10 -1.96
CA PRO A 182 14.63 38.21 -2.71
C PRO A 182 14.05 37.14 -1.79
N ARG A 183 12.81 36.74 -2.06
CA ARG A 183 12.10 35.61 -1.45
C ARG A 183 11.54 34.72 -2.54
N LEU A 184 11.53 33.42 -2.28
CA LEU A 184 10.84 32.43 -3.10
C LEU A 184 9.53 32.05 -2.43
N GLN A 185 8.42 32.19 -3.15
CA GLN A 185 7.10 31.80 -2.70
C GLN A 185 6.60 30.59 -3.47
N ILE A 186 6.09 29.59 -2.76
CA ILE A 186 5.56 28.34 -3.32
C ILE A 186 4.15 28.06 -2.81
N GLU A 187 3.40 27.24 -3.56
CA GLU A 187 2.06 26.78 -3.19
C GLU A 187 1.98 25.28 -2.91
N ARG A 188 3.05 24.53 -3.22
CA ARG A 188 3.12 23.08 -3.07
C ARG A 188 4.42 22.69 -2.35
N ASP A 189 4.41 21.52 -1.71
CA ASP A 189 5.62 20.98 -1.06
C ASP A 189 6.79 20.91 -2.05
N PRO A 190 8.01 21.28 -1.64
CA PRO A 190 9.22 21.03 -2.42
C PRO A 190 9.39 19.54 -2.71
N VAL A 191 9.90 19.21 -3.90
CA VAL A 191 10.16 17.83 -4.30
C VAL A 191 11.59 17.46 -3.91
N ILE A 192 11.74 16.48 -3.02
CA ILE A 192 13.05 15.94 -2.63
C ILE A 192 13.69 15.29 -3.85
N GLU A 193 14.95 15.64 -4.12
CA GLU A 193 15.67 15.23 -5.32
C GLU A 193 17.06 14.67 -4.99
N ALA A 194 17.58 13.80 -5.86
CA ALA A 194 18.95 13.33 -5.82
C ALA A 194 19.78 14.00 -6.92
N GLY A 195 20.94 14.55 -6.56
CA GLY A 195 21.84 15.20 -7.51
C GLY A 195 21.34 16.57 -8.01
N ARG A 196 22.30 17.44 -8.37
CA ARG A 196 22.01 18.81 -8.84
C ARG A 196 21.75 18.84 -10.35
N PHE A 197 22.37 17.91 -11.06
CA PHE A 197 22.30 17.75 -12.50
C PHE A 197 22.05 16.28 -12.85
N TYR A 198 21.58 16.03 -14.06
CA TYR A 198 21.48 14.69 -14.60
C TYR A 198 21.94 14.63 -16.06
N GLY A 199 22.39 13.46 -16.49
CA GLY A 199 22.78 13.17 -17.87
C GLY A 199 22.25 11.80 -18.31
N LEU A 200 22.16 11.55 -19.61
CA LEU A 200 21.76 10.25 -20.16
C LEU A 200 22.96 9.59 -20.83
N VAL A 201 23.33 8.41 -20.33
CA VAL A 201 24.57 7.72 -20.74
C VAL A 201 24.37 6.23 -20.93
N LYS A 202 25.27 5.63 -21.72
CA LYS A 202 25.53 4.19 -21.73
C LYS A 202 26.86 3.93 -21.06
N VAL A 203 26.89 3.00 -20.11
CA VAL A 203 28.13 2.55 -19.47
C VAL A 203 28.85 1.61 -20.45
N LEU A 204 30.09 1.93 -20.81
CA LEU A 204 30.87 1.14 -21.77
C LEU A 204 31.78 0.13 -21.06
N SER A 205 32.55 0.60 -20.08
CA SER A 205 33.51 -0.22 -19.34
C SER A 205 33.90 0.44 -18.01
N THR A 206 34.47 -0.34 -17.10
CA THR A 206 35.19 0.20 -15.94
C THR A 206 36.56 0.75 -16.37
N ILE A 207 37.11 1.68 -15.59
CA ILE A 207 38.47 2.19 -15.73
C ILE A 207 39.22 1.84 -14.46
N ASP A 208 40.22 0.97 -14.55
CA ASP A 208 40.97 0.53 -13.38
C ASP A 208 42.05 1.56 -13.00
N GLN A 209 41.81 2.26 -11.90
CA GLN A 209 42.78 3.15 -11.26
C GLN A 209 42.82 2.86 -9.77
N ALA A 210 44.01 2.60 -9.22
CA ALA A 210 44.17 2.10 -7.85
C ALA A 210 43.47 2.96 -6.78
N ASN A 211 43.45 4.29 -6.96
CA ASN A 211 42.82 5.23 -6.02
C ASN A 211 41.28 5.21 -6.04
N PHE A 212 40.67 4.58 -7.05
CA PHE A 212 39.22 4.45 -7.21
C PHE A 212 38.74 3.01 -7.05
N VAL A 213 39.60 2.11 -6.57
CA VAL A 213 39.18 0.77 -6.13
C VAL A 213 38.91 0.82 -4.63
N PRO A 214 37.65 0.61 -4.19
CA PRO A 214 37.29 0.72 -2.80
C PRO A 214 37.90 -0.44 -2.01
N LYS A 215 38.20 -0.21 -0.73
CA LYS A 215 38.73 -1.25 0.16
C LYS A 215 37.71 -2.36 0.41
N ASP A 216 36.43 -2.03 0.39
CA ASP A 216 35.32 -2.93 0.70
C ASP A 216 34.22 -2.88 -0.36
N CYS A 217 33.59 -4.03 -0.62
CA CYS A 217 32.55 -4.22 -1.64
C CYS A 217 31.80 -5.54 -1.39
N PRO A 218 30.60 -5.74 -1.96
CA PRO A 218 29.88 -7.01 -1.85
C PRO A 218 30.53 -8.10 -2.71
N GLY A 219 30.32 -9.37 -2.34
CA GLY A 219 30.86 -10.52 -3.05
C GLY A 219 32.37 -10.72 -2.92
N SER A 220 32.96 -11.47 -3.85
CA SER A 220 34.40 -11.80 -3.83
C SER A 220 35.28 -10.61 -4.24
N LYS A 221 36.49 -10.57 -3.66
CA LYS A 221 37.56 -9.67 -4.11
C LYS A 221 38.10 -10.12 -5.49
N PRO A 222 38.68 -9.21 -6.30
CA PRO A 222 38.89 -7.78 -6.04
C PRO A 222 37.60 -6.97 -6.12
N CYS A 223 37.61 -5.77 -5.52
CA CYS A 223 36.51 -4.83 -5.66
C CYS A 223 36.51 -4.16 -7.03
N PRO A 224 35.33 -3.86 -7.61
CA PRO A 224 35.23 -3.13 -8.86
C PRO A 224 35.71 -1.69 -8.69
N SER A 225 36.27 -1.11 -9.75
CA SER A 225 36.56 0.33 -9.82
C SER A 225 35.27 1.14 -9.71
N GLU A 226 35.36 2.31 -9.08
CA GLU A 226 34.32 3.34 -9.07
C GLU A 226 34.32 4.20 -10.33
N LEU A 227 35.32 4.09 -11.21
CA LEU A 227 35.40 4.85 -12.45
C LEU A 227 34.84 4.09 -13.65
N PHE A 228 34.05 4.79 -14.44
CA PHE A 228 33.40 4.26 -15.62
C PHE A 228 33.64 5.15 -16.83
N ARG A 229 33.98 4.50 -17.94
CA ARG A 229 33.87 5.12 -19.27
C ARG A 229 32.43 5.05 -19.71
N VAL A 230 31.85 6.20 -20.04
CA VAL A 230 30.46 6.31 -20.48
C VAL A 230 30.37 7.04 -21.80
N GLN A 231 29.32 6.73 -22.56
CA GLN A 231 29.00 7.43 -23.79
C GLN A 231 27.68 8.15 -23.65
N HIS A 232 27.66 9.45 -23.95
CA HIS A 232 26.46 10.25 -23.86
C HIS A 232 25.46 9.95 -24.98
N TYR A 233 24.18 10.08 -24.66
CA TYR A 233 23.13 10.05 -25.66
C TYR A 233 23.19 11.27 -26.57
N ASN A 234 23.01 11.05 -27.85
CA ASN A 234 22.97 12.09 -28.85
C ASN A 234 21.53 12.29 -29.32
N ALA A 235 20.92 13.40 -28.92
CA ALA A 235 19.54 13.74 -29.28
C ALA A 235 19.33 13.84 -30.81
N LYS A 236 20.38 14.14 -31.59
CA LYS A 236 20.29 14.29 -33.06
C LYS A 236 20.20 12.95 -33.78
N THR A 237 20.97 11.96 -33.32
CA THR A 237 20.99 10.61 -33.93
C THR A 237 20.09 9.62 -33.20
N GLN A 238 19.58 10.02 -32.02
CA GLN A 238 18.76 9.20 -31.13
C GLN A 238 19.46 7.91 -30.66
N THR A 239 20.80 7.91 -30.60
CA THR A 239 21.61 6.77 -30.16
C THR A 239 22.73 7.21 -29.18
N PHE A 240 23.44 6.23 -28.62
CA PHE A 240 24.64 6.48 -27.80
C PHE A 240 25.88 6.55 -28.69
N ASP A 241 25.99 7.61 -29.49
CA ASP A 241 27.16 7.92 -30.31
C ASP A 241 27.77 9.30 -29.97
N GLY A 242 27.32 9.90 -28.86
CA GLY A 242 27.82 11.17 -28.36
C GLY A 242 29.23 11.07 -27.77
N GLU A 243 29.65 12.15 -27.13
CA GLU A 243 30.97 12.23 -26.49
C GLU A 243 31.16 11.15 -25.42
N ILE A 244 32.39 10.63 -25.36
CA ILE A 244 32.81 9.68 -24.34
C ILE A 244 33.39 10.47 -23.17
N ASP A 245 32.91 10.17 -21.96
CA ASP A 245 33.35 10.82 -20.73
C ASP A 245 33.76 9.77 -19.68
N THR A 246 34.41 10.23 -18.62
CA THR A 246 34.69 9.45 -17.42
C THR A 246 33.81 9.96 -16.28
N VAL A 247 33.07 9.06 -15.64
CA VAL A 247 32.25 9.38 -14.47
C VAL A 247 32.62 8.48 -13.30
N ARG A 248 32.34 8.94 -12.09
CA ARG A 248 32.46 8.14 -10.87
C ARG A 248 31.10 7.63 -10.43
N ILE A 249 30.98 6.33 -10.20
CA ILE A 249 29.82 5.69 -9.57
C ILE A 249 30.33 5.03 -8.28
N PRO A 250 30.19 5.69 -7.13
CA PRO A 250 30.84 5.24 -5.89
C PRO A 250 30.30 3.93 -5.34
N GLN A 251 31.17 3.15 -4.69
CA GLN A 251 30.77 2.06 -3.82
C GLN A 251 30.36 2.65 -2.47
N GLN A 252 29.10 2.47 -2.10
CA GLN A 252 28.62 2.91 -0.80
C GLN A 252 29.26 2.09 0.31
N PRO A 253 29.45 2.67 1.51
CA PRO A 253 29.95 1.92 2.67
C PRO A 253 28.91 0.90 3.14
N ARG A 254 29.35 -0.10 3.94
CA ARG A 254 28.42 -0.99 4.64
C ARG A 254 27.67 -0.20 5.70
N ASP A 255 26.38 -0.46 5.82
CA ASP A 255 25.52 0.08 6.87
C ASP A 255 25.67 -0.69 8.19
N ALA A 256 24.87 -0.33 9.20
CA ALA A 256 24.93 -0.90 10.54
C ALA A 256 24.53 -2.38 10.61
N ILE A 257 23.86 -2.89 9.57
CA ILE A 257 23.46 -4.29 9.43
C ILE A 257 24.33 -5.05 8.43
N ASN A 258 25.50 -4.49 8.08
CA ASN A 258 26.51 -5.04 7.17
C ASN A 258 26.06 -5.16 5.70
N LEU A 259 25.09 -4.37 5.28
CA LEU A 259 24.58 -4.34 3.91
C LEU A 259 25.13 -3.12 3.14
N PHE A 260 25.25 -3.25 1.82
CA PHE A 260 25.52 -2.13 0.93
C PHE A 260 24.23 -1.63 0.29
N SER A 261 23.96 -0.32 0.37
CA SER A 261 22.80 0.30 -0.28
C SER A 261 22.91 0.32 -1.81
N SER A 262 24.13 0.39 -2.34
CA SER A 262 24.42 0.19 -3.76
C SER A 262 25.84 -0.34 -3.99
N THR A 263 26.11 -0.84 -5.19
CA THR A 263 27.45 -1.25 -5.63
C THR A 263 27.65 -0.95 -7.12
N PRO A 264 28.88 -0.63 -7.58
CA PRO A 264 29.20 -0.52 -8.99
C PRO A 264 29.50 -1.89 -9.66
N ARG A 265 29.52 -2.99 -8.88
CA ARG A 265 29.82 -4.34 -9.40
C ARG A 265 28.90 -4.70 -10.57
N ASP A 266 29.48 -5.18 -11.65
CA ASP A 266 28.78 -5.66 -12.86
C ASP A 266 27.84 -4.63 -13.54
N LEU A 267 27.93 -3.35 -13.18
CA LEU A 267 27.02 -2.31 -13.69
C LEU A 267 27.12 -2.13 -15.21
N ALA A 268 28.32 -2.31 -15.78
CA ALA A 268 28.54 -2.20 -17.23
C ALA A 268 27.82 -3.29 -18.04
N ILE A 269 27.52 -4.45 -17.42
CA ILE A 269 26.83 -5.57 -18.07
C ILE A 269 25.39 -5.75 -17.55
N ALA A 270 24.91 -4.84 -16.70
CA ALA A 270 23.58 -4.93 -16.10
C ALA A 270 22.48 -4.81 -17.19
N SER A 271 21.56 -5.77 -17.21
CA SER A 271 20.46 -5.81 -18.19
C SER A 271 19.55 -4.58 -18.12
N SER A 272 19.32 -4.06 -16.90
CA SER A 272 18.57 -2.83 -16.64
C SER A 272 19.16 -1.58 -17.29
N GLY A 273 20.45 -1.62 -17.65
CA GLY A 273 21.20 -0.53 -18.27
C GLY A 273 21.30 -0.57 -19.79
N GLN A 274 20.75 -1.59 -20.46
CA GLN A 274 20.96 -1.77 -21.90
C GLN A 274 20.44 -0.60 -22.76
N ALA A 275 19.30 -0.01 -22.36
CA ALA A 275 18.75 1.18 -22.99
C ALA A 275 19.39 2.49 -22.52
N GLY A 276 20.38 2.41 -21.62
CA GLY A 276 21.04 3.52 -20.96
C GLY A 276 20.52 3.84 -19.56
N TRP A 277 21.31 4.65 -18.88
CA TRP A 277 21.07 5.15 -17.53
C TRP A 277 20.97 6.66 -17.55
N TYR A 278 19.94 7.20 -16.91
CA TYR A 278 20.01 8.55 -16.41
C TYR A 278 20.87 8.55 -15.14
N ILE A 279 21.97 9.28 -15.16
CA ILE A 279 22.88 9.48 -14.03
C ILE A 279 22.58 10.84 -13.40
N TYR A 280 22.32 10.88 -12.09
CA TYR A 280 22.07 12.11 -11.34
C TYR A 280 23.25 12.38 -10.42
N GLY A 281 23.73 13.62 -10.36
CA GLY A 281 24.93 13.95 -9.60
C GLY A 281 25.41 15.38 -9.81
N ALA A 282 26.70 15.59 -9.60
CA ALA A 282 27.40 16.85 -9.89
C ALA A 282 28.91 16.56 -10.05
N GLN A 283 29.65 17.51 -10.63
CA GLN A 283 31.10 17.48 -10.59
C GLN A 283 31.57 17.67 -9.15
N ASP A 284 32.51 16.83 -8.75
CA ASP A 284 33.25 16.98 -7.50
C ASP A 284 34.34 18.06 -7.62
N LYS A 285 35.09 18.24 -6.54
CA LYS A 285 36.21 19.19 -6.46
C LYS A 285 37.33 18.95 -7.49
N ASP A 286 37.43 17.74 -8.03
CA ASP A 286 38.45 17.33 -9.00
C ASP A 286 37.91 17.44 -10.45
N GLY A 287 36.67 17.94 -10.61
CA GLY A 287 36.00 18.14 -11.89
C GLY A 287 35.29 16.88 -12.43
N LEU A 288 35.34 15.77 -11.71
CA LEU A 288 34.78 14.50 -12.12
C LEU A 288 33.30 14.43 -11.78
N PHE A 289 32.45 14.06 -12.74
CA PHE A 289 31.02 13.87 -12.46
C PHE A 289 30.82 12.65 -11.57
N THR A 290 30.47 12.88 -10.31
CA THR A 290 30.20 11.84 -9.33
C THR A 290 28.70 11.60 -9.22
N VAL A 291 28.29 10.38 -9.52
CA VAL A 291 26.91 9.92 -9.56
C VAL A 291 26.40 9.69 -8.13
N GLN A 292 25.21 10.22 -7.85
CA GLN A 292 24.48 10.11 -6.60
C GLN A 292 23.18 9.31 -6.76
N ALA A 293 22.61 9.19 -7.96
CA ALA A 293 21.51 8.29 -8.25
C ALA A 293 21.53 7.73 -9.68
N LEU A 294 20.98 6.52 -9.86
CA LEU A 294 20.85 5.83 -11.15
C LEU A 294 19.39 5.55 -11.46
N LYS A 295 18.93 5.95 -12.66
CA LYS A 295 17.57 5.71 -13.15
C LYS A 295 17.60 5.01 -14.52
N PRO A 296 17.05 3.79 -14.66
CA PRO A 296 17.10 3.02 -15.91
C PRO A 296 16.12 3.60 -16.93
N ARG A 297 16.62 3.98 -18.13
CA ARG A 297 15.79 4.65 -19.14
C ARG A 297 14.56 3.83 -19.57
N VAL A 298 14.76 2.52 -19.81
CA VAL A 298 13.71 1.62 -20.35
C VAL A 298 12.45 1.54 -19.49
N LEU A 299 12.56 1.79 -18.18
CA LEU A 299 11.43 1.68 -17.26
C LEU A 299 10.40 2.80 -17.48
N PHE A 300 10.82 3.97 -17.97
CA PHE A 300 9.98 5.17 -18.05
C PHE A 300 9.49 5.48 -19.45
N GLN A 301 10.07 4.85 -20.48
CA GLN A 301 9.60 5.00 -21.85
C GLN A 301 8.14 4.54 -21.96
N LEU A 302 7.36 5.25 -22.77
CA LEU A 302 5.94 4.95 -23.01
C LEU A 302 5.74 3.76 -23.96
N SER A 303 6.55 2.72 -23.80
CA SER A 303 6.51 1.47 -24.56
C SER A 303 6.56 0.29 -23.58
N PRO A 304 5.41 -0.31 -23.22
CA PRO A 304 5.41 -1.46 -22.31
C PRO A 304 6.10 -2.65 -22.99
N GLN A 305 6.83 -3.45 -22.22
CA GLN A 305 7.47 -4.67 -22.73
C GLN A 305 6.44 -5.76 -23.04
N THR A 306 5.35 -5.79 -22.26
CA THR A 306 4.25 -6.74 -22.42
C THR A 306 2.92 -6.02 -22.29
N THR A 307 1.95 -6.36 -23.15
CA THR A 307 0.57 -5.88 -23.03
C THR A 307 -0.39 -7.05 -22.83
N ILE A 308 -1.26 -6.95 -21.82
CA ILE A 308 -2.33 -7.90 -21.53
C ILE A 308 -3.67 -7.22 -21.84
N THR A 309 -4.38 -7.72 -22.84
CA THR A 309 -5.64 -7.12 -23.30
C THR A 309 -6.90 -7.86 -22.81
N ASP A 310 -6.73 -9.00 -22.14
CA ASP A 310 -7.86 -9.75 -21.57
C ASP A 310 -7.97 -9.44 -20.07
N GLN A 311 -9.17 -9.08 -19.62
CA GLN A 311 -9.40 -8.70 -18.21
C GLN A 311 -9.14 -9.87 -17.26
N THR A 312 -9.49 -11.10 -17.66
CA THR A 312 -9.31 -12.29 -16.82
C THR A 312 -7.83 -12.61 -16.65
N GLN A 313 -7.05 -12.57 -17.74
CA GLN A 313 -5.60 -12.71 -17.71
C GLN A 313 -4.94 -11.57 -16.91
N GLY A 314 -5.44 -10.34 -17.03
CA GLY A 314 -4.95 -9.22 -16.24
C GLY A 314 -5.15 -9.43 -14.74
N LEU A 315 -6.34 -9.90 -14.33
CA LEU A 315 -6.63 -10.23 -12.93
C LEU A 315 -5.80 -11.41 -12.42
N ASP A 316 -5.58 -12.45 -13.23
CA ASP A 316 -4.69 -13.56 -12.89
C ASP A 316 -3.23 -13.09 -12.72
N TYR A 317 -2.78 -12.19 -13.61
CA TYR A 317 -1.45 -11.63 -13.52
C TYR A 317 -1.21 -10.88 -12.20
N LEU A 318 -2.15 -10.01 -11.83
CA LEU A 318 -2.12 -9.28 -10.55
C LEU A 318 -2.19 -10.21 -9.34
N LYS A 319 -2.95 -11.29 -9.38
CA LYS A 319 -3.10 -12.15 -8.20
C LYS A 319 -1.95 -13.14 -8.04
N ASN A 320 -1.49 -13.73 -9.14
CA ASN A 320 -0.69 -14.96 -9.11
C ASN A 320 0.68 -14.84 -9.78
N LEU A 321 0.86 -13.93 -10.74
CA LEU A 321 2.05 -13.96 -11.62
C LEU A 321 3.06 -12.85 -11.34
N TYR A 322 2.62 -11.64 -11.00
CA TYR A 322 3.53 -10.48 -11.03
C TYR A 322 4.65 -10.49 -9.97
N TRP A 323 4.52 -11.29 -8.90
CA TRP A 323 5.59 -11.54 -7.90
C TRP A 323 6.14 -12.98 -7.92
N ARG A 324 5.70 -13.81 -8.89
CA ARG A 324 6.13 -15.20 -8.95
C ARG A 324 7.64 -15.27 -9.27
N ASN A 325 8.35 -16.17 -8.58
CA ASN A 325 9.78 -16.39 -8.77
C ASN A 325 10.64 -15.11 -8.63
N THR A 326 10.26 -14.19 -7.74
CA THR A 326 10.93 -12.89 -7.56
C THR A 326 12.46 -13.00 -7.50
N GLU A 327 12.99 -13.98 -6.75
CA GLU A 327 14.44 -14.26 -6.65
C GLU A 327 15.12 -14.47 -8.02
N LYS A 328 14.48 -15.22 -8.93
CA LYS A 328 15.02 -15.52 -10.28
C LYS A 328 15.05 -14.30 -11.20
N HIS A 329 14.42 -13.20 -10.78
CA HIS A 329 14.33 -11.96 -11.54
C HIS A 329 15.29 -10.89 -11.02
N ALA A 330 16.23 -11.21 -10.13
CA ALA A 330 17.25 -10.28 -9.66
C ALA A 330 18.00 -9.61 -10.83
N GLY A 331 18.25 -8.30 -10.72
CA GLY A 331 18.85 -7.45 -11.75
C GLY A 331 17.93 -7.07 -12.91
N GLN A 332 16.68 -7.55 -12.94
CA GLN A 332 15.75 -7.35 -14.07
C GLN A 332 14.71 -6.26 -13.80
N ILE A 333 14.23 -5.68 -14.91
CA ILE A 333 13.12 -4.73 -14.96
C ILE A 333 11.96 -5.37 -15.73
N LYS A 334 10.73 -5.08 -15.33
CA LYS A 334 9.54 -5.41 -16.11
C LYS A 334 8.63 -4.19 -16.27
N SER A 335 8.08 -3.99 -17.47
CA SER A 335 7.07 -2.96 -17.78
C SER A 335 5.88 -3.62 -18.46
N ILE A 336 4.73 -3.67 -17.79
CA ILE A 336 3.53 -4.40 -18.24
C ILE A 336 2.33 -3.48 -18.29
N LEU A 337 1.64 -3.42 -19.42
CA LEU A 337 0.37 -2.71 -19.56
C LEU A 337 -0.80 -3.71 -19.57
N ILE A 338 -1.72 -3.58 -18.62
CA ILE A 338 -3.01 -4.27 -18.62
C ILE A 338 -4.06 -3.28 -19.14
N ASN A 339 -4.57 -3.52 -20.35
CA ASN A 339 -5.56 -2.66 -21.02
C ASN A 339 -6.70 -3.51 -21.61
N PRO A 340 -7.72 -3.86 -20.80
CA PRO A 340 -8.82 -4.71 -21.26
C PRO A 340 -9.73 -4.06 -22.30
N GLN A 341 -9.81 -2.72 -22.30
CA GLN A 341 -10.72 -1.99 -23.21
C GLN A 341 -10.20 -1.91 -24.65
N LYS A 342 -8.93 -2.31 -24.90
CA LYS A 342 -8.29 -2.27 -26.22
C LYS A 342 -8.38 -0.91 -26.92
N SER A 343 -8.60 0.17 -26.17
CA SER A 343 -8.57 1.52 -26.73
C SER A 343 -7.13 1.90 -27.01
N GLU A 344 -6.86 2.26 -28.27
CA GLU A 344 -5.65 2.97 -28.67
C GLU A 344 -5.71 4.35 -28.03
N GLU A 345 -4.94 4.55 -26.98
CA GLU A 345 -4.84 5.85 -26.31
C GLU A 345 -3.43 6.37 -26.49
N THR A 346 -3.33 7.57 -27.02
CA THR A 346 -2.08 8.30 -27.14
C THR A 346 -1.78 8.96 -25.81
N TRP A 347 -0.75 8.48 -25.11
CA TRP A 347 -0.20 9.10 -23.91
C TRP A 347 0.41 10.47 -24.26
N ALA A 348 -0.42 11.52 -24.24
CA ALA A 348 0.01 12.87 -24.53
C ALA A 348 0.75 13.51 -23.35
N ILE A 349 1.55 14.55 -23.63
CA ILE A 349 2.14 15.41 -22.60
C ILE A 349 1.04 15.90 -21.65
N GLY A 350 1.32 15.81 -20.35
CA GLY A 350 0.38 16.23 -19.32
C GLY A 350 -0.59 15.14 -18.87
N SER A 351 -0.69 14.00 -19.57
CA SER A 351 -1.49 12.85 -19.10
C SER A 351 -1.03 12.40 -17.71
N GLN A 352 -1.97 12.35 -16.77
CA GLN A 352 -1.71 11.98 -15.38
C GLN A 352 -2.23 10.58 -15.04
N ALA A 353 -1.56 9.94 -14.09
CA ALA A 353 -1.99 8.72 -13.42
C ALA A 353 -1.66 8.82 -11.94
N VAL A 354 -2.48 8.17 -11.11
CA VAL A 354 -2.08 7.86 -9.72
C VAL A 354 -1.34 6.53 -9.75
N PHE A 355 -0.32 6.34 -8.92
CA PHE A 355 0.29 5.02 -8.78
C PHE A 355 0.32 4.54 -7.34
N MET A 356 0.20 3.22 -7.19
CA MET A 356 0.36 2.52 -5.93
C MET A 356 1.75 1.90 -5.90
N HIS A 357 2.58 2.34 -4.96
CA HIS A 357 3.90 1.79 -4.72
C HIS A 357 3.83 0.59 -3.77
N LEU A 358 4.56 -0.47 -4.09
CA LEU A 358 4.80 -1.60 -3.19
C LEU A 358 6.23 -2.10 -3.34
N PHE A 359 6.94 -2.29 -2.23
CA PHE A 359 8.18 -3.05 -2.23
C PHE A 359 8.12 -4.30 -1.36
N GLY A 360 9.00 -5.26 -1.67
CA GLY A 360 9.21 -6.49 -0.92
C GLY A 360 10.39 -6.47 0.05
N GLY A 361 10.72 -7.67 0.52
CA GLY A 361 11.81 -7.90 1.46
C GLY A 361 13.14 -8.21 0.77
N ARG A 362 14.15 -8.42 1.62
CA ARG A 362 15.50 -8.80 1.21
C ARG A 362 15.84 -10.16 1.77
N GLY A 363 16.31 -11.08 0.94
CA GLY A 363 16.83 -12.38 1.32
C GLY A 363 18.36 -12.41 1.32
N GLY A 364 18.92 -13.58 1.60
CA GLY A 364 20.36 -13.81 1.67
C GLY A 364 20.89 -13.84 3.10
N PRO A 365 22.21 -14.08 3.29
CA PRO A 365 22.84 -14.10 4.61
C PRO A 365 22.63 -12.83 5.43
N GLN A 366 22.49 -11.68 4.75
CA GLN A 366 22.24 -10.36 5.35
C GLN A 366 20.78 -9.90 5.16
N GLY A 367 19.89 -10.83 4.78
CA GLY A 367 18.48 -10.56 4.52
C GLY A 367 17.63 -10.44 5.79
N GLU A 368 16.40 -9.98 5.58
CA GLU A 368 15.36 -9.88 6.59
C GLU A 368 14.81 -11.28 6.92
N LYS A 369 14.47 -11.50 8.20
CA LYS A 369 13.80 -12.73 8.64
C LYS A 369 12.29 -12.46 8.70
N PRO A 370 11.47 -13.10 7.85
CA PRO A 370 10.02 -12.90 7.87
C PRO A 370 9.44 -13.29 9.23
N MET A 371 8.69 -12.37 9.84
CA MET A 371 7.97 -12.65 11.10
C MET A 371 6.67 -13.40 10.78
N LEU A 372 6.43 -14.55 11.41
CA LEU A 372 5.26 -15.39 11.13
C LEU A 372 5.07 -15.70 9.63
N GLY A 373 6.18 -15.91 8.90
CA GLY A 373 6.12 -16.16 7.45
C GLY A 373 5.56 -14.99 6.64
N THR A 374 5.64 -13.76 7.15
CA THR A 374 5.10 -12.55 6.49
C THR A 374 6.23 -11.60 6.12
N VAL A 375 6.27 -11.22 4.85
CA VAL A 375 7.12 -10.14 4.33
C VAL A 375 6.21 -8.93 4.13
N THR A 376 6.24 -8.02 5.09
CA THR A 376 5.28 -6.89 5.14
C THR A 376 5.45 -5.95 3.95
N GLY A 377 6.69 -5.56 3.65
CA GLY A 377 6.97 -4.55 2.65
C GLY A 377 6.57 -3.14 3.09
N HIS A 378 6.36 -2.25 2.12
CA HIS A 378 5.88 -0.88 2.32
C HIS A 378 4.90 -0.50 1.22
N PHE A 379 3.91 0.32 1.54
CA PHE A 379 2.93 0.83 0.59
C PHE A 379 2.76 2.34 0.74
N SER A 380 2.69 3.02 -0.39
CA SER A 380 2.35 4.44 -0.47
C SER A 380 1.77 4.75 -1.85
N TYR A 381 1.30 5.98 -2.04
CA TYR A 381 0.86 6.46 -3.34
C TYR A 381 1.89 7.39 -3.97
N GLY A 382 1.71 7.67 -5.25
CA GLY A 382 2.37 8.76 -5.93
C GLY A 382 1.58 9.21 -7.15
N LEU A 383 2.11 10.21 -7.83
CA LEU A 383 1.54 10.75 -9.06
C LEU A 383 2.55 10.56 -10.19
N ALA A 384 2.04 10.12 -11.33
CA ALA A 384 2.80 10.01 -12.55
C ALA A 384 2.23 10.98 -13.59
N GLN A 385 3.12 11.62 -14.35
CA GLN A 385 2.74 12.48 -15.47
C GLN A 385 3.59 12.15 -16.69
N VAL A 386 3.00 12.21 -17.87
CA VAL A 386 3.74 12.14 -19.12
C VAL A 386 4.41 13.48 -19.39
N VAL A 387 5.74 13.45 -19.53
CA VAL A 387 6.55 14.64 -19.80
C VAL A 387 7.42 14.44 -21.04
N GLN A 388 7.84 15.55 -21.64
CA GLN A 388 8.89 15.56 -22.66
C GLN A 388 10.25 15.49 -21.97
N GLU A 389 11.01 14.41 -22.18
CA GLU A 389 12.39 14.33 -21.70
C GLU A 389 13.32 15.03 -22.69
N PRO A 390 14.10 16.04 -22.24
CA PRO A 390 14.84 16.91 -23.13
C PRO A 390 16.19 16.38 -23.63
N LEU A 391 16.85 15.42 -22.96
CA LEU A 391 18.12 14.84 -23.41
C LEU A 391 17.92 13.80 -24.53
N ALA A 392 16.90 12.96 -24.38
CA ALA A 392 16.49 11.92 -25.32
C ALA A 392 15.54 12.45 -26.40
N ASN A 393 14.88 13.58 -26.15
CA ASN A 393 13.81 14.12 -26.98
C ASN A 393 12.68 13.10 -27.20
N GLU A 394 12.26 12.43 -26.12
CA GLU A 394 11.17 11.44 -26.12
C GLU A 394 10.16 11.69 -25.00
N LEU A 395 8.95 11.14 -25.14
CA LEU A 395 7.96 11.13 -24.07
C LEU A 395 8.26 10.02 -23.08
N GLN A 396 8.13 10.32 -21.78
CA GLN A 396 8.30 9.34 -20.71
C GLN A 396 7.38 9.63 -19.52
N TRP A 397 7.25 8.65 -18.66
CA TRP A 397 6.67 8.84 -17.32
C TRP A 397 7.66 9.59 -16.40
N ASP A 398 7.19 10.67 -15.79
CA ASP A 398 7.77 11.26 -14.59
C ASP A 398 6.99 10.78 -13.36
N LEU A 399 7.68 10.13 -12.42
CA LEU A 399 7.08 9.56 -11.21
C LEU A 399 7.49 10.39 -9.99
N ARG A 400 6.49 10.87 -9.25
CA ARG A 400 6.65 11.59 -7.99
C ARG A 400 5.98 10.79 -6.88
N TYR A 401 6.78 10.22 -5.99
CA TYR A 401 6.28 9.48 -4.83
C TYR A 401 5.74 10.45 -3.80
N GLN A 402 4.60 10.11 -3.19
CA GLN A 402 4.05 10.79 -2.03
C GLN A 402 4.24 9.88 -0.81
N GLN A 403 5.47 9.87 -0.29
CA GLN A 403 5.87 8.90 0.72
C GLN A 403 5.25 9.24 2.08
N VAL A 404 4.33 8.37 2.53
CA VAL A 404 3.94 8.27 3.94
C VAL A 404 4.87 7.23 4.58
N TYR A 405 6.06 7.66 4.99
CA TYR A 405 7.13 6.76 5.40
C TYR A 405 7.51 7.01 6.86
N ALA A 406 7.41 5.96 7.69
CA ALA A 406 7.72 6.04 9.10
C ALA A 406 9.20 6.38 9.37
N THR A 407 9.49 6.80 10.59
CA THR A 407 10.85 7.06 11.05
C THR A 407 11.73 5.82 10.82
N ASN A 408 12.87 5.98 10.16
CA ASN A 408 13.68 4.90 9.62
C ASN A 408 15.19 5.16 9.75
N MET A 409 16.00 4.12 9.60
CA MET A 409 17.46 4.19 9.73
C MET A 409 18.15 4.85 8.53
N GLU A 410 17.52 4.80 7.35
CA GLU A 410 18.11 5.25 6.08
C GLU A 410 18.10 6.77 5.90
N GLY A 411 17.29 7.49 6.68
CA GLY A 411 17.04 8.91 6.44
C GLY A 411 16.23 9.15 5.16
N ILE A 412 15.22 8.30 4.90
CA ILE A 412 14.17 8.59 3.93
C ILE A 412 13.14 9.50 4.60
N ILE A 413 12.83 10.62 3.96
CA ILE A 413 11.91 11.62 4.50
C ILE A 413 10.51 11.41 3.89
N ALA A 414 9.49 11.37 4.74
CA ALA A 414 8.10 11.41 4.29
C ALA A 414 7.79 12.72 3.55
N GLY A 415 7.17 12.63 2.37
CA GLY A 415 6.87 13.79 1.53
C GLY A 415 6.98 13.47 0.04
N THR A 416 6.95 14.51 -0.78
CA THR A 416 7.10 14.37 -2.23
C THR A 416 8.55 14.09 -2.59
N ASN A 417 8.83 12.90 -3.14
CA ASN A 417 10.16 12.48 -3.58
C ASN A 417 10.15 12.22 -5.09
N SER A 418 11.20 12.62 -5.79
CA SER A 418 11.45 12.13 -7.15
C SER A 418 11.73 10.62 -7.14
N TRP A 419 11.61 9.98 -8.29
CA TRP A 419 12.07 8.59 -8.43
C TRP A 419 13.57 8.47 -8.14
N ALA A 420 14.39 9.42 -8.59
CA ALA A 420 15.83 9.38 -8.34
C ALA A 420 16.16 9.48 -6.83
N ALA A 421 15.40 10.25 -6.05
CA ALA A 421 15.62 10.37 -4.60
C ALA A 421 15.17 9.13 -3.81
N TYR A 422 13.99 8.60 -4.11
CA TYR A 422 13.41 7.50 -3.32
C TYR A 422 13.88 6.11 -3.77
N MET A 423 14.05 5.92 -5.08
CA MET A 423 14.44 4.64 -5.66
C MET A 423 15.90 4.61 -6.07
N GLY A 424 16.34 5.62 -6.84
CA GLY A 424 17.64 5.60 -7.52
C GLY A 424 18.85 6.03 -6.70
N ASP A 425 18.63 6.67 -5.54
CA ASP A 425 19.68 7.25 -4.69
C ASP A 425 20.63 6.14 -4.25
N LEU A 426 21.91 6.30 -4.56
CA LEU A 426 22.91 5.27 -4.27
C LEU A 426 23.05 5.08 -2.77
N ARG A 427 22.93 6.15 -1.97
CA ARG A 427 23.13 6.12 -0.51
C ARG A 427 22.00 5.39 0.21
N ARG A 428 20.74 5.59 -0.18
CA ARG A 428 19.54 5.17 0.59
C ARG A 428 18.35 4.67 -0.25
N GLY A 429 18.46 4.69 -1.57
CA GLY A 429 17.38 4.32 -2.47
C GLY A 429 17.10 2.81 -2.48
N TRP A 430 15.87 2.44 -2.80
CA TRP A 430 15.43 1.04 -2.73
C TRP A 430 15.72 0.21 -4.00
N ALA A 431 16.02 0.84 -5.14
CA ALA A 431 16.10 0.14 -6.43
C ALA A 431 17.13 -0.99 -6.45
N ALA A 432 18.27 -0.81 -5.78
CA ALA A 432 19.36 -1.79 -5.75
C ALA A 432 19.18 -2.86 -4.67
N THR A 433 18.37 -2.61 -3.64
CA THR A 433 18.29 -3.51 -2.48
C THR A 433 16.97 -4.25 -2.35
N ARG A 434 15.87 -3.76 -2.95
CA ARG A 434 14.54 -4.37 -2.81
C ARG A 434 13.86 -4.60 -4.16
N PRO A 435 12.96 -5.59 -4.26
CA PRO A 435 12.06 -5.67 -5.39
C PRO A 435 10.86 -4.73 -5.20
N VAL A 436 10.46 -4.04 -6.26
CA VAL A 436 9.44 -2.98 -6.25
C VAL A 436 8.47 -3.19 -7.41
N SER A 437 7.21 -2.84 -7.19
CA SER A 437 6.16 -2.75 -8.19
C SER A 437 5.38 -1.46 -7.98
N ASP A 438 5.50 -0.52 -8.91
CA ASP A 438 4.65 0.66 -9.00
C ASP A 438 3.54 0.39 -10.02
N VAL A 439 2.29 0.40 -9.56
CA VAL A 439 1.11 0.17 -10.40
C VAL A 439 0.47 1.51 -10.72
N LEU A 440 0.74 2.04 -11.92
CA LEU A 440 0.12 3.26 -12.43
C LEU A 440 -1.31 2.93 -12.87
N VAL A 441 -2.25 3.73 -12.38
CA VAL A 441 -3.68 3.61 -12.63
C VAL A 441 -4.13 4.81 -13.45
N LYS A 442 -4.53 4.54 -14.69
CA LYS A 442 -5.19 5.52 -15.55
C LYS A 442 -6.69 5.21 -15.59
N LEU A 443 -7.48 6.16 -15.09
CA LEU A 443 -8.94 6.08 -15.04
C LEU A 443 -9.50 7.48 -15.33
N ASP A 444 -10.51 7.56 -16.18
CA ASP A 444 -11.19 8.83 -16.53
C ASP A 444 -11.82 9.51 -15.31
N LEU A 445 -12.23 8.73 -14.30
CA LEU A 445 -12.90 9.23 -13.11
C LEU A 445 -12.02 10.12 -12.23
N VAL A 446 -10.69 10.01 -12.30
CA VAL A 446 -9.77 10.81 -11.47
C VAL A 446 -9.30 12.10 -12.14
N GLU A 447 -9.71 12.35 -13.39
CA GLU A 447 -9.41 13.59 -14.11
C GLU A 447 -10.26 14.77 -13.61
N ASP A 448 -9.85 15.98 -13.99
CA ASP A 448 -10.51 17.22 -13.58
C ASP A 448 -11.93 17.33 -14.16
N TYR A 449 -12.87 17.79 -13.33
CA TYR A 449 -14.27 18.02 -13.68
C TYR A 449 -14.54 19.51 -13.79
N ASP A 450 -15.09 19.89 -14.94
CA ASP A 450 -15.51 21.26 -15.21
C ASP A 450 -17.05 21.37 -15.24
N PHE A 451 -17.59 22.12 -14.29
CA PHE A 451 -19.02 22.44 -14.15
C PHE A 451 -19.37 23.85 -14.69
N GLY A 452 -18.77 24.28 -15.80
CA GLY A 452 -19.16 25.49 -16.53
C GLY A 452 -18.06 26.54 -16.71
N GLY A 453 -16.82 26.12 -17.00
CA GLY A 453 -15.65 26.94 -17.29
C GLY A 453 -14.90 27.45 -16.07
N ASN A 454 -15.61 27.72 -14.96
CA ASN A 454 -15.06 28.38 -13.77
C ASN A 454 -15.24 27.57 -12.47
N LEU A 455 -15.86 26.40 -12.54
CA LEU A 455 -16.14 25.53 -11.39
C LEU A 455 -15.41 24.20 -11.58
N LEU A 456 -14.17 24.15 -11.10
CA LEU A 456 -13.29 22.99 -11.26
C LEU A 456 -13.23 22.16 -9.98
N ILE A 457 -13.33 20.84 -10.15
CA ILE A 457 -12.96 19.86 -9.12
C ILE A 457 -11.84 18.99 -9.69
N SER A 458 -10.70 18.96 -9.01
CA SER A 458 -9.53 18.18 -9.41
C SER A 458 -9.26 17.06 -8.41
N PRO A 459 -9.74 15.81 -8.63
CA PRO A 459 -9.57 14.72 -7.67
C PRO A 459 -8.10 14.40 -7.36
N LEU A 460 -7.22 14.43 -8.37
CA LEU A 460 -5.79 14.17 -8.17
C LEU A 460 -5.10 15.27 -7.36
N GLN A 461 -5.49 16.53 -7.54
CA GLN A 461 -4.92 17.64 -6.77
C GLN A 461 -5.36 17.54 -5.30
N GLU A 462 -6.63 17.25 -5.04
CA GLU A 462 -7.12 17.02 -3.68
C GLU A 462 -6.43 15.80 -3.05
N PHE A 463 -6.24 14.72 -3.81
CA PHE A 463 -5.52 13.56 -3.30
C PHE A 463 -4.06 13.87 -2.95
N SER A 464 -3.38 14.62 -3.81
CA SER A 464 -2.02 15.10 -3.53
C SER A 464 -1.97 15.91 -2.25
N ARG A 465 -2.94 16.80 -2.02
CA ARG A 465 -3.02 17.64 -0.82
C ARG A 465 -3.19 16.79 0.43
N GLN A 466 -4.08 15.79 0.40
CA GLN A 466 -4.29 14.89 1.53
C GLN A 466 -3.03 14.06 1.86
N LEU A 467 -2.33 13.56 0.84
CA LEU A 467 -1.06 12.86 1.02
C LEU A 467 0.02 13.78 1.60
N GLN A 468 0.13 15.02 1.13
CA GLN A 468 1.07 16.01 1.65
C GLN A 468 0.80 16.32 3.12
N VAL A 469 -0.46 16.43 3.52
CA VAL A 469 -0.82 16.61 4.92
C VAL A 469 -0.35 15.42 5.77
N ILE A 470 -0.67 14.19 5.39
CA ILE A 470 -0.27 13.00 6.15
C ILE A 470 1.25 12.89 6.23
N SER A 471 1.94 13.15 5.11
CA SER A 471 3.40 13.09 5.07
C SER A 471 4.08 14.15 5.95
N ALA A 472 3.55 15.38 6.01
CA ALA A 472 4.04 16.43 6.92
C ALA A 472 3.90 16.04 8.40
N ARG A 473 2.77 15.44 8.77
CA ARG A 473 2.54 14.90 10.12
C ARG A 473 3.53 13.78 10.46
N TYR A 474 3.80 12.89 9.50
CA TYR A 474 4.77 11.80 9.65
C TYR A 474 6.20 12.29 9.91
N ARG A 475 6.63 13.38 9.26
CA ARG A 475 7.99 13.93 9.42
C ARG A 475 8.33 14.29 10.86
N ILE A 476 7.35 14.74 11.64
CA ILE A 476 7.52 15.14 13.04
C ILE A 476 6.75 14.27 14.03
N GLY A 477 6.15 13.16 13.57
CA GLY A 477 5.35 12.27 14.41
C GLY A 477 4.22 12.98 15.16
N ASP A 478 3.50 13.89 14.49
CA ASP A 478 2.49 14.75 15.10
C ASP A 478 2.99 15.57 16.31
N GLY A 479 4.27 15.95 16.29
CA GLY A 479 4.92 16.71 17.37
C GLY A 479 5.67 15.84 18.37
N SER A 480 5.52 14.51 18.33
CA SER A 480 6.26 13.60 19.22
C SER A 480 7.72 13.37 18.79
N GLY A 481 8.09 13.77 17.56
CA GLY A 481 9.41 13.54 16.97
C GLY A 481 9.61 12.14 16.38
N THR A 482 8.57 11.29 16.37
CA THR A 482 8.66 9.93 15.83
C THR A 482 7.34 9.45 15.25
N ALA A 483 7.37 8.89 14.05
CA ALA A 483 6.27 8.14 13.46
C ALA A 483 6.61 6.64 13.53
N VAL A 484 5.91 5.90 14.37
CA VAL A 484 6.16 4.47 14.62
C VAL A 484 5.04 3.62 14.02
N VAL A 485 5.43 2.59 13.27
CA VAL A 485 4.48 1.58 12.77
C VAL A 485 4.09 0.63 13.89
N THR A 486 2.79 0.47 14.09
CA THR A 486 2.18 -0.50 15.00
C THR A 486 1.16 -1.36 14.22
N PRO A 487 0.64 -2.46 14.78
CA PRO A 487 -0.46 -3.20 14.15
C PRO A 487 -1.72 -2.34 13.92
N ALA A 488 -1.89 -1.28 14.70
CA ALA A 488 -3.00 -0.34 14.56
C ALA A 488 -2.66 0.86 13.66
N THR A 489 -1.42 1.32 13.57
CA THR A 489 -1.03 2.51 12.77
C THR A 489 0.10 2.15 11.82
N SER A 490 -0.12 2.26 10.51
CA SER A 490 0.88 1.85 9.52
C SER A 490 0.85 2.71 8.27
N CYS A 491 1.98 2.75 7.56
CA CYS A 491 2.13 3.52 6.32
C CYS A 491 1.02 3.21 5.30
N VAL A 492 0.61 1.94 5.20
CA VAL A 492 -0.46 1.51 4.28
C VAL A 492 -1.82 2.03 4.71
N GLN A 493 -2.12 2.02 6.01
CA GLN A 493 -3.40 2.52 6.52
C GLN A 493 -3.47 4.03 6.34
N ASP A 494 -2.42 4.77 6.68
CA ASP A 494 -2.44 6.24 6.60
C ASP A 494 -2.38 6.73 5.15
N SER A 495 -1.67 6.02 4.26
CA SER A 495 -1.76 6.27 2.81
C SER A 495 -3.19 6.11 2.30
N ASN A 496 -3.90 5.08 2.76
CA ASN A 496 -5.30 4.84 2.38
C ASN A 496 -6.26 5.81 3.07
N GLN A 497 -5.90 6.34 4.24
CA GLN A 497 -6.64 7.40 4.89
C GLN A 497 -6.66 8.68 4.04
N ALA A 498 -5.56 9.03 3.35
CA ALA A 498 -5.56 10.15 2.40
C ALA A 498 -6.56 9.94 1.28
N LEU A 499 -6.68 8.72 0.75
CA LEU A 499 -7.64 8.38 -0.29
C LEU A 499 -9.07 8.51 0.23
N PHE A 500 -9.34 8.03 1.44
CA PHE A 500 -10.63 8.23 2.11
C PHE A 500 -10.96 9.71 2.30
N ALA A 501 -10.03 10.50 2.85
CA ALA A 501 -10.20 11.93 3.08
C ALA A 501 -10.47 12.70 1.78
N THR A 502 -9.86 12.27 0.67
CA THR A 502 -10.10 12.83 -0.67
C THR A 502 -11.55 12.65 -1.09
N VAL A 503 -12.10 11.44 -0.97
CA VAL A 503 -13.51 11.15 -1.32
C VAL A 503 -14.45 12.01 -0.48
N GLN A 504 -14.17 12.14 0.82
CA GLN A 504 -14.97 12.94 1.74
C GLN A 504 -14.89 14.45 1.42
N GLN A 505 -13.71 14.98 1.14
CA GLN A 505 -13.54 16.40 0.80
C GLN A 505 -14.22 16.76 -0.52
N ILE A 506 -14.14 15.90 -1.54
CA ILE A 506 -14.85 16.12 -2.82
C ILE A 506 -16.37 16.15 -2.58
N ARG A 507 -16.90 15.21 -1.79
CA ARG A 507 -18.33 15.18 -1.43
C ARG A 507 -18.76 16.46 -0.70
N LYS A 508 -17.96 16.91 0.28
CA LYS A 508 -18.20 18.15 1.01
C LYS A 508 -18.25 19.34 0.06
N THR A 509 -17.22 19.51 -0.76
CA THR A 509 -17.09 20.60 -1.73
C THR A 509 -18.29 20.67 -2.66
N VAL A 510 -18.76 19.52 -3.15
CA VAL A 510 -19.92 19.41 -4.03
C VAL A 510 -21.23 19.72 -3.28
N ALA A 511 -21.38 19.24 -2.05
CA ALA A 511 -22.59 19.46 -1.26
C ALA A 511 -22.75 20.93 -0.81
N GLU A 512 -21.64 21.60 -0.48
CA GLU A 512 -21.61 22.98 -0.02
C GLU A 512 -21.65 23.99 -1.18
N SER A 513 -21.26 23.59 -2.40
CA SER A 513 -21.31 24.45 -3.58
C SER A 513 -22.70 24.48 -4.21
N SER A 514 -23.48 25.52 -3.87
CA SER A 514 -24.78 25.78 -4.50
C SER A 514 -24.69 25.92 -6.03
N ALA A 515 -23.56 26.44 -6.54
CA ALA A 515 -23.31 26.60 -7.97
C ALA A 515 -23.15 25.25 -8.69
N ILE A 516 -22.39 24.31 -8.11
CA ILE A 516 -22.23 22.96 -8.68
C ILE A 516 -23.56 22.20 -8.62
N GLN A 517 -24.30 22.30 -7.53
CA GLN A 517 -25.62 21.68 -7.41
C GLN A 517 -26.62 22.21 -8.44
N ALA A 518 -26.66 23.53 -8.64
CA ALA A 518 -27.50 24.16 -9.65
C ALA A 518 -27.12 23.69 -11.07
N TRP A 519 -25.81 23.62 -11.35
CA TRP A 519 -25.31 23.16 -12.65
C TRP A 519 -25.69 21.70 -12.93
N LEU A 520 -25.51 20.80 -11.96
CA LEU A 520 -25.87 19.38 -12.08
C LEU A 520 -27.36 19.19 -12.34
N LYS A 521 -28.21 19.99 -11.68
CA LYS A 521 -29.66 19.97 -11.88
C LYS A 521 -30.07 20.50 -13.26
N ALA A 522 -29.38 21.51 -13.77
CA ALA A 522 -29.64 22.08 -15.10
C ALA A 522 -29.09 21.21 -16.23
N ASN A 523 -28.04 20.42 -15.99
CA ASN A 523 -27.32 19.64 -17.00
C ASN A 523 -27.25 18.12 -16.68
N PRO A 524 -28.38 17.44 -16.38
CA PRO A 524 -28.37 16.06 -15.86
C PRO A 524 -27.83 15.01 -16.86
N GLN A 525 -27.94 15.28 -18.16
CA GLN A 525 -27.48 14.40 -19.23
C GLN A 525 -26.13 14.81 -19.85
N SER A 526 -25.45 15.82 -19.28
CA SER A 526 -24.12 16.19 -19.76
C SER A 526 -23.10 15.07 -19.50
N PRO A 527 -22.08 14.91 -20.38
CA PRO A 527 -21.00 13.95 -20.14
C PRO A 527 -20.30 14.11 -18.79
N THR A 528 -20.09 15.37 -18.35
CA THR A 528 -19.53 15.66 -17.02
C THR A 528 -20.44 15.16 -15.90
N ALA A 529 -21.76 15.38 -15.97
CA ALA A 529 -22.69 14.90 -14.94
C ALA A 529 -22.75 13.37 -14.88
N GLU A 530 -22.69 12.67 -16.02
CA GLU A 530 -22.62 11.21 -16.07
C GLU A 530 -21.30 10.68 -15.48
N ARG A 531 -20.16 11.25 -15.88
CA ARG A 531 -18.86 10.89 -15.32
C ARG A 531 -18.81 11.15 -13.81
N PHE A 532 -19.39 12.27 -13.36
CA PHE A 532 -19.43 12.61 -11.94
C PHE A 532 -20.31 11.63 -11.14
N ARG A 533 -21.46 11.20 -11.68
CA ARG A 533 -22.27 10.12 -11.07
C ARG A 533 -21.48 8.82 -10.93
N ARG A 534 -20.68 8.45 -11.95
CA ARG A 534 -19.76 7.30 -11.85
C ARG A 534 -18.68 7.50 -10.79
N LEU A 535 -18.12 8.71 -10.66
CA LEU A 535 -17.16 9.03 -9.59
C LEU A 535 -17.76 8.88 -8.19
N VAL A 536 -19.01 9.31 -7.98
CA VAL A 536 -19.70 9.15 -6.69
C VAL A 536 -19.84 7.67 -6.32
N LEU A 537 -20.31 6.84 -7.26
CA LEU A 537 -20.42 5.39 -7.07
C LEU A 537 -19.07 4.72 -6.85
N PHE A 538 -18.05 5.17 -7.58
CA PHE A 538 -16.68 4.70 -7.41
C PHE A 538 -16.13 5.07 -6.02
N GLY A 539 -16.42 6.28 -5.53
CA GLY A 539 -16.08 6.70 -4.17
C GLY A 539 -16.73 5.81 -3.09
N ASP A 540 -18.01 5.45 -3.25
CA ASP A 540 -18.70 4.52 -2.35
C ASP A 540 -18.04 3.12 -2.33
N GLU A 541 -17.46 2.69 -3.46
CA GLU A 541 -16.77 1.41 -3.56
C GLU A 541 -15.38 1.44 -2.95
N VAL A 542 -14.62 2.50 -3.21
CA VAL A 542 -13.33 2.73 -2.56
C VAL A 542 -13.53 2.74 -1.05
N GLU A 543 -14.52 3.49 -0.52
CA GLU A 543 -14.81 3.52 0.91
C GLU A 543 -15.15 2.13 1.49
N ARG A 544 -15.97 1.34 0.78
CA ARG A 544 -16.27 -0.05 1.19
C ARG A 544 -15.03 -0.94 1.18
N GLN A 545 -14.10 -0.69 0.26
CA GLN A 545 -12.83 -1.41 0.20
C GLN A 545 -11.91 -1.04 1.37
N LEU A 546 -11.85 0.25 1.70
CA LEU A 546 -11.05 0.77 2.82
C LEU A 546 -11.64 0.41 4.19
N MET A 547 -12.96 0.23 4.27
CA MET A 547 -13.71 -0.05 5.50
C MET A 547 -14.66 -1.25 5.33
N PRO A 548 -14.14 -2.49 5.26
CA PRO A 548 -14.95 -3.69 4.99
C PRO A 548 -16.09 -3.94 5.99
N LEU A 549 -15.98 -3.42 7.22
CA LEU A 549 -17.03 -3.52 8.25
C LEU A 549 -17.89 -2.26 8.37
N GLY A 550 -17.71 -1.25 7.51
CA GLY A 550 -18.41 0.03 7.62
C GLY A 550 -18.15 0.79 8.93
N ILE A 551 -17.05 0.46 9.62
CA ILE A 551 -16.62 1.11 10.85
C ILE A 551 -15.43 2.01 10.49
N VAL A 552 -15.63 3.32 10.59
CA VAL A 552 -14.56 4.31 10.45
C VAL A 552 -13.74 4.25 11.74
N ARG A 553 -12.42 4.10 11.60
CA ARG A 553 -11.53 4.15 12.75
C ARG A 553 -11.57 5.53 13.42
N GLU A 554 -11.44 5.57 14.74
CA GLU A 554 -11.52 6.82 15.51
C GLU A 554 -10.41 7.81 15.15
N ASP A 555 -9.20 7.31 14.90
CA ASP A 555 -8.07 8.13 14.45
C ASP A 555 -8.29 8.69 13.05
N TRP A 556 -8.87 7.91 12.12
CA TRP A 556 -9.22 8.40 10.78
C TRP A 556 -10.29 9.48 10.82
N LYS A 557 -11.28 9.35 11.72
CA LYS A 557 -12.31 10.36 11.93
C LYS A 557 -11.74 11.64 12.52
N THR A 558 -11.01 11.55 13.65
CA THR A 558 -10.37 12.69 14.32
C THR A 558 -9.41 13.41 13.39
N ASN A 559 -8.63 12.63 12.64
CA ASN A 559 -7.75 13.17 11.62
C ASN A 559 -8.58 13.82 10.50
N SER A 560 -9.58 13.16 9.91
CA SER A 560 -10.41 13.79 8.87
C SER A 560 -11.09 15.09 9.36
N GLU A 561 -11.59 15.13 10.59
CA GLU A 561 -12.14 16.35 11.21
C GLU A 561 -11.10 17.47 11.27
N ALA A 562 -9.85 17.15 11.60
CA ALA A 562 -8.72 18.08 11.57
C ALA A 562 -8.20 18.41 10.15
N LEU A 563 -8.37 17.51 9.18
CA LEU A 563 -7.85 17.60 7.80
C LEU A 563 -8.80 18.31 6.83
N SER A 564 -10.11 18.16 7.02
CA SER A 564 -11.18 18.69 6.15
C SER A 564 -12.14 19.64 6.85
N GLY A 565 -11.98 19.90 8.17
CA GLY A 565 -12.89 20.77 8.93
C GLY A 565 -14.35 20.31 8.82
N THR A 566 -14.55 19.00 8.70
CA THR A 566 -15.85 18.34 8.51
C THR A 566 -16.25 17.67 9.80
N GLU A 567 -17.30 18.13 10.49
CA GLU A 567 -18.07 17.21 11.33
C GLU A 567 -18.64 16.14 10.40
N ILE A 568 -18.28 14.87 10.60
CA ILE A 568 -18.88 13.76 9.84
C ILE A 568 -20.38 13.72 10.18
N ARG A 569 -21.19 14.41 9.37
CA ARG A 569 -22.65 14.44 9.50
C ARG A 569 -23.24 13.13 8.97
N ASP A 570 -23.55 12.27 9.94
CA ASP A 570 -24.57 11.22 9.94
C ASP A 570 -24.93 10.56 8.59
N ARG A 571 -24.14 9.55 8.23
CA ARG A 571 -24.56 8.43 7.38
C ARG A 571 -24.26 7.11 8.09
N THR A 572 -24.99 6.77 9.15
CA THR A 572 -25.05 5.39 9.71
C THR A 572 -23.70 4.65 9.89
N PHE A 573 -22.62 5.34 10.27
CA PHE A 573 -21.33 4.70 10.57
C PHE A 573 -21.17 4.57 12.09
N ARG A 574 -20.89 3.36 12.59
CA ARG A 574 -20.72 3.10 14.03
C ARG A 574 -19.29 3.46 14.47
N ARG A 575 -19.17 4.22 15.56
CA ARG A 575 -17.90 4.51 16.24
C ARG A 575 -17.45 3.27 17.01
N ALA A 576 -16.18 2.89 16.90
CA ALA A 576 -15.55 1.92 17.78
C ALA A 576 -14.62 2.67 18.75
N SER A 577 -14.91 2.63 20.05
CA SER A 577 -14.05 3.17 21.12
C SER A 577 -14.08 2.19 22.28
N TYR A 578 -13.03 1.37 22.45
CA TYR A 578 -12.93 0.43 23.58
C TYR A 578 -11.47 0.21 23.98
N GLU A 579 -11.01 1.05 24.93
CA GLU A 579 -9.67 1.02 25.52
C GLU A 579 -9.21 -0.43 25.82
N GLY A 580 -8.16 -0.86 25.11
CA GLY A 580 -7.45 -2.13 25.31
C GLY A 580 -7.82 -3.26 24.33
N LEU A 581 -8.98 -3.20 23.66
CA LEU A 581 -9.37 -4.08 22.54
C LEU A 581 -9.13 -3.43 21.16
N ASP A 582 -8.68 -2.17 21.15
CA ASP A 582 -8.58 -1.31 19.96
C ASP A 582 -7.74 -1.93 18.83
N ASN A 583 -6.61 -2.57 19.15
CA ASN A 583 -5.71 -3.11 18.13
C ASN A 583 -6.32 -4.29 17.34
N VAL A 584 -7.10 -5.14 18.01
CA VAL A 584 -7.72 -6.32 17.38
C VAL A 584 -8.95 -5.91 16.59
N LEU A 585 -9.77 -5.00 17.11
CA LEU A 585 -10.95 -4.51 16.42
C LEU A 585 -10.57 -3.60 15.23
N ALA A 586 -9.56 -2.75 15.38
CA ALA A 586 -8.97 -1.97 14.27
C ALA A 586 -8.39 -2.88 13.17
N ALA A 587 -7.75 -3.98 13.58
CA ALA A 587 -7.24 -4.98 12.64
C ALA A 587 -8.38 -5.66 11.86
N LEU A 588 -9.46 -6.08 12.53
CA LEU A 588 -10.62 -6.70 11.87
C LEU A 588 -11.40 -5.72 10.98
N THR A 589 -11.47 -4.43 11.36
CA THR A 589 -12.23 -3.40 10.61
C THR A 589 -11.51 -2.87 9.38
N SER A 590 -10.18 -3.05 9.28
CA SER A 590 -9.35 -2.54 8.17
C SER A 590 -8.49 -3.63 7.51
N TRP A 591 -8.79 -4.92 7.70
CA TRP A 591 -7.91 -6.03 7.29
C TRP A 591 -7.49 -6.00 5.81
N ARG A 592 -8.36 -5.49 4.93
CA ARG A 592 -8.09 -5.35 3.48
C ARG A 592 -7.00 -4.33 3.16
N THR A 593 -6.72 -3.41 4.08
CA THR A 593 -5.74 -2.33 3.93
C THR A 593 -4.69 -2.34 5.05
N MET A 594 -4.59 -3.42 5.83
CA MET A 594 -3.59 -3.57 6.90
C MET A 594 -2.21 -3.95 6.39
N LEU A 595 -2.15 -4.74 5.31
CA LEU A 595 -0.88 -5.21 4.75
C LEU A 595 -0.64 -4.56 3.39
N PRO A 596 0.58 -4.05 3.13
CA PRO A 596 0.95 -3.42 1.87
C PRO A 596 0.54 -4.23 0.64
N ARG A 597 0.85 -5.54 0.63
CA ARG A 597 0.51 -6.43 -0.49
C ARG A 597 -0.99 -6.59 -0.69
N GLN A 598 -1.75 -6.76 0.40
CA GLN A 598 -3.21 -6.89 0.33
C GLN A 598 -3.83 -5.63 -0.26
N ALA A 599 -3.42 -4.45 0.23
CA ALA A 599 -3.96 -3.18 -0.20
C ALA A 599 -3.75 -2.94 -1.71
N GLN A 600 -2.52 -3.13 -2.21
CA GLN A 600 -2.23 -2.95 -3.63
C GLN A 600 -3.03 -3.92 -4.52
N ASP A 601 -3.10 -5.21 -4.17
CA ASP A 601 -3.79 -6.22 -4.98
C ASP A 601 -5.30 -5.96 -5.06
N GLU A 602 -5.90 -5.62 -3.92
CA GLU A 602 -7.32 -5.32 -3.79
C GLU A 602 -7.72 -4.06 -4.57
N LEU A 603 -6.96 -2.97 -4.39
CA LEU A 603 -7.22 -1.72 -5.08
C LEU A 603 -6.97 -1.85 -6.59
N SER A 604 -5.88 -2.51 -7.00
CA SER A 604 -5.61 -2.79 -8.42
C SER A 604 -6.75 -3.58 -9.05
N THR A 605 -7.27 -4.59 -8.35
CA THR A 605 -8.43 -5.37 -8.80
C THR A 605 -9.67 -4.49 -8.93
N LEU A 606 -9.95 -3.63 -7.94
CA LEU A 606 -11.09 -2.70 -7.97
C LEU A 606 -11.00 -1.75 -9.17
N PHE A 607 -9.84 -1.10 -9.35
CA PHE A 607 -9.61 -0.17 -10.47
C PHE A 607 -9.75 -0.88 -11.83
N LEU A 608 -9.15 -2.06 -12.00
CA LEU A 608 -9.26 -2.82 -13.25
C LEU A 608 -10.71 -3.21 -13.57
N ASN A 609 -11.48 -3.61 -12.56
CA ASN A 609 -12.91 -3.92 -12.70
C ASN A 609 -13.79 -2.71 -13.03
N ARG A 610 -13.26 -1.49 -12.84
CA ARG A 610 -13.90 -0.22 -13.23
C ARG A 610 -13.36 0.34 -14.53
N GLY A 611 -12.66 -0.48 -15.30
CA GLY A 611 -12.17 -0.12 -16.63
C GLY A 611 -10.89 0.69 -16.61
N ALA A 612 -10.21 0.80 -15.47
CA ALA A 612 -8.90 1.43 -15.43
C ALA A 612 -7.87 0.63 -16.24
N LYS A 613 -6.93 1.35 -16.83
CA LYS A 613 -5.70 0.77 -17.39
C LYS A 613 -4.66 0.74 -16.30
N LEU A 614 -3.98 -0.39 -16.17
CA LEU A 614 -2.92 -0.57 -15.17
C LEU A 614 -1.58 -0.73 -15.86
N TRP A 615 -0.62 0.13 -15.56
CA TRP A 615 0.75 0.01 -16.04
C TRP A 615 1.68 -0.31 -14.87
N LEU A 616 2.20 -1.53 -14.86
CA LEU A 616 3.08 -2.02 -13.82
C LEU A 616 4.54 -1.77 -14.21
N LEU A 617 5.25 -1.05 -13.35
CA LEU A 617 6.67 -0.76 -13.44
C LEU A 617 7.38 -1.51 -12.31
N GLN A 618 8.20 -2.51 -12.66
CA GLN A 618 8.86 -3.37 -11.68
C GLN A 618 10.38 -3.31 -11.78
N THR A 619 11.03 -3.27 -10.62
CA THR A 619 12.49 -3.41 -10.47
C THR A 619 12.80 -4.49 -9.46
N ASN A 620 13.74 -5.39 -9.73
CA ASN A 620 14.16 -6.43 -8.78
C ASN A 620 15.65 -6.28 -8.49
N GLN A 621 16.06 -5.40 -7.56
CA GLN A 621 17.48 -5.16 -7.24
C GLN A 621 18.30 -4.80 -8.49
N VAL A 622 18.00 -3.64 -9.07
CA VAL A 622 18.60 -3.14 -10.32
C VAL A 622 19.74 -2.17 -10.05
N GLY A 623 20.64 -2.00 -11.02
CA GLY A 623 21.92 -1.31 -10.83
C GLY A 623 23.06 -2.32 -10.82
N GLY A 624 24.07 -2.11 -9.97
CA GLY A 624 25.14 -3.09 -9.81
C GLY A 624 24.69 -4.31 -9.00
N HIS A 625 25.30 -5.45 -9.29
CA HIS A 625 24.93 -6.74 -8.71
C HIS A 625 25.55 -6.93 -7.33
N ASN A 626 24.70 -7.10 -6.31
CA ASN A 626 25.10 -7.54 -4.99
C ASN A 626 24.76 -9.02 -4.79
N PRO A 627 25.73 -9.94 -4.78
CA PRO A 627 25.48 -11.38 -4.61
C PRO A 627 25.13 -11.78 -3.17
N ASP A 628 25.28 -10.88 -2.19
CA ASP A 628 25.04 -11.17 -0.77
C ASP A 628 23.55 -11.07 -0.39
N VAL A 629 22.70 -10.57 -1.30
CA VAL A 629 21.26 -10.46 -1.12
C VAL A 629 20.50 -10.90 -2.37
N PHE A 630 19.23 -11.26 -2.18
CA PHE A 630 18.30 -11.53 -3.28
C PHE A 630 16.92 -10.96 -2.97
N PRO A 631 16.08 -10.67 -3.98
CA PRO A 631 14.81 -10.04 -3.75
C PRO A 631 13.77 -11.05 -3.24
N ILE A 632 12.97 -10.66 -2.24
CA ILE A 632 11.83 -11.45 -1.73
C ILE A 632 10.53 -10.69 -1.96
N ALA A 633 9.51 -11.36 -2.51
CA ALA A 633 8.19 -10.78 -2.72
C ALA A 633 7.53 -10.33 -1.40
N PRO A 634 6.80 -9.20 -1.39
CA PRO A 634 5.90 -8.87 -0.29
C PRO A 634 4.73 -9.86 -0.28
N THR A 635 4.29 -10.23 0.93
CA THR A 635 3.27 -11.25 1.12
C THR A 635 2.09 -10.76 1.93
N GLN A 636 0.97 -11.45 1.80
CA GLN A 636 -0.11 -11.41 2.79
C GLN A 636 0.34 -12.10 4.09
N LEU A 637 -0.48 -12.04 5.13
CA LEU A 637 -0.19 -12.67 6.42
C LEU A 637 0.02 -14.18 6.24
N PHE A 638 1.11 -14.73 6.75
CA PHE A 638 1.54 -16.13 6.60
C PHE A 638 1.88 -16.56 5.16
N GLY A 639 2.07 -15.62 4.23
CA GLY A 639 2.19 -15.93 2.80
C GLY A 639 3.43 -16.74 2.41
N GLN A 640 4.48 -16.80 3.24
CA GLN A 640 5.63 -17.69 3.05
C GLN A 640 5.35 -19.13 3.47
N TRP A 641 4.29 -19.40 4.24
CA TRP A 641 3.89 -20.75 4.65
C TRP A 641 3.05 -21.42 3.57
N ALA A 642 3.68 -21.63 2.41
CA ALA A 642 3.10 -22.36 1.31
C ALA A 642 3.16 -23.87 1.55
N ILE A 643 2.20 -24.62 0.98
CA ILE A 643 2.26 -26.08 0.95
C ILE A 643 3.52 -26.49 0.18
N PRO A 644 4.37 -27.38 0.72
CA PRO A 644 5.59 -27.84 0.05
C PRO A 644 5.34 -28.28 -1.40
N GLY A 645 6.15 -27.77 -2.33
CA GLY A 645 5.99 -28.05 -3.77
C GLY A 645 4.95 -27.19 -4.50
N THR A 646 4.30 -26.23 -3.83
CA THR A 646 3.29 -25.33 -4.42
C THR A 646 3.54 -23.87 -4.02
N SER A 647 2.82 -22.94 -4.66
CA SER A 647 2.76 -21.52 -4.26
C SER A 647 1.52 -21.21 -3.39
N ILE A 648 0.83 -22.22 -2.86
CA ILE A 648 -0.45 -22.05 -2.16
C ILE A 648 -0.19 -21.85 -0.66
N ALA A 649 -0.32 -20.61 -0.20
CA ALA A 649 -0.30 -20.26 1.22
C ALA A 649 -1.65 -20.58 1.88
N LEU A 650 -1.87 -21.84 2.23
CA LEU A 650 -3.18 -22.34 2.69
C LEU A 650 -3.73 -21.55 3.89
N VAL A 651 -2.88 -21.25 4.87
CA VAL A 651 -3.28 -20.49 6.07
C VAL A 651 -3.75 -19.08 5.69
N SER A 652 -3.00 -18.39 4.83
CA SER A 652 -3.36 -17.06 4.31
C SER A 652 -4.69 -17.10 3.56
N VAL A 653 -4.86 -18.08 2.67
CA VAL A 653 -6.08 -18.24 1.87
C VAL A 653 -7.30 -18.46 2.76
N LEU A 654 -7.20 -19.38 3.74
CA LEU A 654 -8.30 -19.67 4.66
C LEU A 654 -8.64 -18.46 5.55
N LEU A 655 -7.62 -17.74 6.03
CA LEU A 655 -7.83 -16.53 6.83
C LEU A 655 -8.54 -15.44 6.04
N ILE A 656 -8.11 -15.17 4.80
CA ILE A 656 -8.72 -14.15 3.94
C ILE A 656 -10.17 -14.51 3.60
N ARG A 657 -10.45 -15.79 3.34
CA ARG A 657 -11.83 -16.27 3.13
C ARG A 657 -12.71 -16.02 4.35
N LEU A 658 -12.21 -16.37 5.54
CA LEU A 658 -12.91 -16.12 6.79
C LEU A 658 -13.18 -14.61 6.99
N LEU A 659 -12.14 -13.78 6.89
CA LEU A 659 -12.26 -12.33 7.08
C LEU A 659 -13.19 -11.68 6.04
N GLY A 660 -13.12 -12.11 4.78
CA GLY A 660 -14.01 -11.66 3.71
C GLY A 660 -15.47 -12.04 3.91
N SER A 661 -15.75 -13.10 4.67
CA SER A 661 -17.12 -13.55 4.96
C SER A 661 -17.78 -12.81 6.12
N ILE A 662 -16.99 -12.11 6.95
CA ILE A 662 -17.47 -11.29 8.06
C ILE A 662 -17.81 -9.91 7.49
N SER A 663 -18.83 -9.83 6.65
CA SER A 663 -19.39 -8.57 6.15
C SER A 663 -20.66 -8.21 6.92
N ILE A 664 -20.90 -6.92 7.14
CA ILE A 664 -22.16 -6.44 7.72
C ILE A 664 -23.20 -6.34 6.60
N PRO A 665 -24.31 -7.11 6.64
CA PRO A 665 -25.34 -7.05 5.61
C PRO A 665 -26.04 -5.69 5.55
N HIS A 666 -26.26 -5.17 4.34
CA HIS A 666 -27.07 -3.98 4.10
C HIS A 666 -28.54 -4.34 3.79
N GLY A 667 -29.40 -3.33 3.64
CA GLY A 667 -30.84 -3.52 3.44
C GLY A 667 -31.19 -4.43 2.25
N LEU A 668 -30.47 -4.31 1.13
CA LEU A 668 -30.68 -5.18 -0.03
C LEU A 668 -30.29 -6.63 0.25
N ASP A 669 -29.22 -6.87 1.01
CA ASP A 669 -28.76 -8.22 1.32
C ASP A 669 -29.79 -8.98 2.17
N TRP A 670 -30.48 -8.27 3.08
CA TRP A 670 -31.60 -8.82 3.82
C TRP A 670 -32.79 -9.19 2.92
N LEU A 671 -33.09 -8.37 1.91
CA LEU A 671 -34.13 -8.69 0.93
C LEU A 671 -33.75 -9.93 0.10
N ILE A 672 -32.48 -10.05 -0.30
CA ILE A 672 -31.96 -11.24 -0.98
C ILE A 672 -32.14 -12.48 -0.08
N ALA A 673 -31.76 -12.38 1.20
CA ALA A 673 -31.89 -13.49 2.14
C ALA A 673 -33.36 -13.91 2.37
N LEU A 674 -34.26 -12.95 2.54
CA LEU A 674 -35.70 -13.21 2.70
C LEU A 674 -36.32 -13.82 1.44
N GLY A 675 -35.98 -13.30 0.26
CA GLY A 675 -36.43 -13.84 -1.02
C GLY A 675 -35.94 -15.26 -1.25
N ALA A 676 -34.67 -15.54 -0.92
CA ALA A 676 -34.06 -16.86 -1.00
C ALA A 676 -34.72 -17.87 -0.04
N LEU A 677 -35.01 -17.46 1.20
CA LEU A 677 -35.74 -18.29 2.17
C LEU A 677 -37.17 -18.58 1.69
N GLY A 678 -37.86 -17.59 1.11
CA GLY A 678 -39.18 -17.75 0.51
C GLY A 678 -39.17 -18.74 -0.66
N LEU A 679 -38.19 -18.62 -1.56
CA LEU A 679 -38.00 -19.54 -2.69
C LEU A 679 -37.72 -20.97 -2.23
N TYR A 680 -36.84 -21.14 -1.23
CA TYR A 680 -36.59 -22.44 -0.62
C TYR A 680 -37.89 -23.04 -0.07
N GLY A 681 -38.65 -22.27 0.72
CA GLY A 681 -39.91 -22.71 1.30
C GLY A 681 -40.95 -23.11 0.26
N ALA A 682 -41.08 -22.32 -0.82
CA ALA A 682 -42.01 -22.59 -1.92
C ALA A 682 -41.76 -23.94 -2.62
N ILE A 683 -40.51 -24.44 -2.61
CA ILE A 683 -40.15 -25.74 -3.18
C ILE A 683 -40.18 -26.83 -2.10
N ALA A 684 -39.52 -26.59 -0.96
CA ALA A 684 -39.28 -27.56 0.08
C ALA A 684 -40.56 -28.01 0.79
N ILE A 685 -41.50 -27.08 1.03
CA ILE A 685 -42.75 -27.38 1.74
C ILE A 685 -43.65 -28.30 0.90
N PRO A 686 -44.04 -27.97 -0.35
CA PRO A 686 -44.89 -28.85 -1.16
C PRO A 686 -44.23 -30.20 -1.44
N TYR A 687 -42.93 -30.20 -1.76
CA TYR A 687 -42.19 -31.44 -1.99
C TYR A 687 -42.13 -32.31 -0.74
N GLY A 688 -41.82 -31.71 0.41
CA GLY A 688 -41.70 -32.43 1.67
C GLY A 688 -43.02 -33.04 2.14
N PHE A 689 -44.14 -32.32 2.01
CA PHE A 689 -45.46 -32.86 2.33
C PHE A 689 -45.94 -33.91 1.33
N SER A 690 -45.78 -33.68 0.02
CA SER A 690 -46.21 -34.66 -1.01
C SER A 690 -45.48 -35.99 -0.93
N ARG A 691 -44.28 -36.03 -0.36
CA ARG A 691 -43.48 -37.25 -0.14
C ARG A 691 -43.58 -37.80 1.28
N GLY A 692 -44.43 -37.22 2.14
CA GLY A 692 -44.56 -37.63 3.55
C GLY A 692 -43.31 -37.40 4.40
N PHE A 693 -42.35 -36.62 3.89
CA PHE A 693 -41.13 -36.27 4.61
C PHE A 693 -41.42 -35.28 5.74
N LEU A 694 -42.15 -34.21 5.44
CA LEU A 694 -42.60 -33.20 6.40
C LEU A 694 -43.96 -33.57 6.97
N LYS A 695 -44.15 -33.35 8.27
CA LYS A 695 -45.42 -33.53 8.97
C LYS A 695 -45.64 -32.38 9.94
N TRP A 696 -46.85 -31.81 9.98
CA TRP A 696 -47.16 -30.82 11.01
C TRP A 696 -47.05 -31.45 12.40
N ALA A 697 -46.19 -30.89 13.24
CA ALA A 697 -45.99 -31.31 14.61
C ALA A 697 -46.26 -30.16 15.57
N ARG A 698 -46.90 -30.45 16.71
CA ARG A 698 -47.04 -29.48 17.81
C ARG A 698 -45.68 -29.29 18.48
N TRP A 699 -45.49 -28.09 19.02
CA TRP A 699 -44.25 -27.66 19.66
C TRP A 699 -43.97 -28.46 20.94
N GLU A 700 -43.22 -29.55 20.82
CA GLU A 700 -42.84 -30.43 21.94
C GLU A 700 -41.31 -30.52 22.08
N VAL A 701 -40.64 -29.37 22.11
CA VAL A 701 -39.18 -29.31 22.27
C VAL A 701 -38.80 -29.03 23.73
N PRO A 702 -38.10 -29.96 24.41
CA PRO A 702 -37.54 -29.69 25.73
C PRO A 702 -36.43 -28.63 25.63
N LYS A 703 -36.51 -27.56 26.45
CA LYS A 703 -35.51 -26.47 26.52
C LYS A 703 -35.30 -25.76 25.16
N PRO A 704 -36.34 -25.11 24.59
CA PRO A 704 -36.31 -24.55 23.24
C PRO A 704 -35.20 -23.51 23.04
N LYS A 705 -34.88 -22.70 24.06
CA LYS A 705 -33.78 -21.73 23.99
C LYS A 705 -32.42 -22.41 23.75
N LYS A 706 -32.16 -23.53 24.44
CA LYS A 706 -30.93 -24.29 24.30
C LYS A 706 -30.82 -24.89 22.90
N LEU A 707 -31.87 -25.54 22.41
CA LEU A 707 -31.89 -26.12 21.06
C LEU A 707 -31.70 -25.03 20.00
N THR A 708 -32.38 -23.90 20.15
CA THR A 708 -32.30 -22.77 19.21
C THR A 708 -30.88 -22.23 19.08
N ILE A 709 -30.18 -22.01 20.20
CA ILE A 709 -28.77 -21.56 20.20
C ILE A 709 -27.86 -22.66 19.66
N GLN A 710 -28.08 -23.93 20.04
CA GLN A 710 -27.28 -25.04 19.54
C GLN A 710 -27.36 -25.15 18.03
N LEU A 711 -28.56 -25.12 17.43
CA LEU A 711 -28.76 -25.21 15.99
C LEU A 711 -28.13 -24.05 15.21
N PHE A 712 -27.99 -22.89 15.85
CA PHE A 712 -27.29 -21.77 15.25
C PHE A 712 -25.80 -22.07 15.09
N PHE A 713 -25.14 -22.58 16.13
CA PHE A 713 -23.72 -22.91 16.06
C PHE A 713 -23.46 -24.21 15.27
N MET A 714 -24.25 -25.25 15.54
CA MET A 714 -24.20 -26.56 14.87
C MET A 714 -25.62 -27.09 14.65
N PRO A 715 -26.06 -27.25 13.39
CA PRO A 715 -25.23 -27.31 12.19
C PRO A 715 -24.90 -25.95 11.54
N ALA A 716 -25.74 -24.93 11.70
CA ALA A 716 -25.78 -23.82 10.74
C ALA A 716 -24.44 -23.07 10.57
N LEU A 717 -23.87 -22.49 11.62
CA LEU A 717 -22.65 -21.68 11.51
C LEU A 717 -21.45 -22.53 11.05
N VAL A 718 -21.23 -23.69 11.67
CA VAL A 718 -20.06 -24.54 11.38
C VAL A 718 -20.12 -25.09 9.96
N GLU A 719 -21.27 -25.59 9.51
CA GLU A 719 -21.39 -26.15 8.16
C GLU A 719 -21.27 -25.05 7.10
N GLU A 720 -21.91 -23.90 7.29
CA GLU A 720 -21.77 -22.79 6.34
C GLU A 720 -20.34 -22.23 6.30
N LEU A 721 -19.67 -22.13 7.46
CA LEU A 721 -18.26 -21.77 7.52
C LEU A 721 -17.40 -22.75 6.72
N LEU A 722 -17.57 -24.07 6.91
CA LEU A 722 -16.75 -25.07 6.23
C LEU A 722 -17.02 -25.11 4.72
N PHE A 723 -18.27 -25.26 4.31
CA PHE A 723 -18.62 -25.56 2.93
C PHE A 723 -18.75 -24.31 2.04
N ARG A 724 -19.13 -23.15 2.60
CA ARG A 724 -19.44 -21.93 1.81
C ARG A 724 -18.43 -20.81 2.05
N VAL A 725 -17.61 -20.88 3.10
CA VAL A 725 -16.55 -19.89 3.33
C VAL A 725 -15.17 -20.49 3.13
N LEU A 726 -14.79 -21.53 3.88
CA LEU A 726 -13.43 -22.07 3.82
C LEU A 726 -13.15 -22.80 2.50
N LEU A 727 -14.11 -23.55 1.97
CA LEU A 727 -13.96 -24.29 0.72
C LEU A 727 -14.16 -23.42 -0.53
N LEU A 728 -15.07 -22.46 -0.46
CA LEU A 728 -15.50 -21.62 -1.59
C LEU A 728 -14.77 -20.26 -1.55
N PRO A 729 -14.01 -19.87 -2.60
CA PRO A 729 -13.42 -18.53 -2.65
C PRO A 729 -14.50 -17.44 -2.63
N GLY A 730 -14.13 -16.23 -2.20
CA GLY A 730 -15.01 -15.07 -2.34
C GLY A 730 -15.40 -14.83 -3.81
N PRO A 731 -16.62 -14.33 -4.12
CA PRO A 731 -17.11 -14.20 -5.50
C PRO A 731 -16.22 -13.32 -6.40
N LEU A 732 -15.55 -12.32 -5.83
CA LEU A 732 -14.62 -11.43 -6.54
C LEU A 732 -13.16 -11.92 -6.54
N ALA A 733 -12.88 -13.03 -5.84
CA ALA A 733 -11.54 -13.55 -5.68
C ALA A 733 -11.05 -14.33 -6.91
N THR A 734 -11.94 -14.90 -7.72
CA THR A 734 -11.59 -15.70 -8.90
C THR A 734 -12.61 -15.53 -10.03
N THR A 735 -12.40 -16.21 -11.16
CA THR A 735 -13.32 -16.18 -12.30
C THR A 735 -14.59 -16.95 -11.97
N TRP A 736 -15.71 -16.60 -12.61
CA TRP A 736 -16.98 -17.24 -12.31
C TRP A 736 -17.00 -18.74 -12.63
N TRP A 737 -16.22 -19.19 -13.62
CA TRP A 737 -16.08 -20.62 -13.96
C TRP A 737 -15.36 -21.41 -12.86
N VAL A 738 -14.23 -20.91 -12.39
CA VAL A 738 -13.47 -21.53 -11.29
C VAL A 738 -14.31 -21.49 -10.02
N TRP A 739 -14.96 -20.36 -9.76
CA TRP A 739 -15.87 -20.20 -8.63
C TRP A 739 -17.03 -21.21 -8.69
N GLY A 740 -17.68 -21.35 -9.87
CA GLY A 740 -18.76 -22.29 -10.11
C GLY A 740 -18.33 -23.75 -9.92
N GLY A 741 -17.11 -24.10 -10.33
CA GLY A 741 -16.52 -25.42 -10.06
C GLY A 741 -16.40 -25.72 -8.56
N TRP A 742 -15.88 -24.78 -7.77
CA TRP A 742 -15.81 -24.89 -6.31
C TRP A 742 -17.19 -24.91 -5.66
N ALA A 743 -18.15 -24.14 -6.18
CA ALA A 743 -19.53 -24.12 -5.70
C ALA A 743 -20.20 -25.49 -5.86
N ILE A 744 -20.07 -26.11 -7.03
CA ILE A 744 -20.58 -27.45 -7.31
C ILE A 744 -19.89 -28.47 -6.40
N ALA A 745 -18.56 -28.45 -6.32
CA ALA A 745 -17.80 -29.34 -5.45
C ALA A 745 -18.22 -29.21 -3.98
N GLY A 746 -18.41 -27.99 -3.49
CA GLY A 746 -18.86 -27.73 -2.12
C GLY A 746 -20.28 -28.22 -1.84
N ILE A 747 -21.21 -28.07 -2.79
CA ILE A 747 -22.57 -28.62 -2.67
C ILE A 747 -22.54 -30.15 -2.64
N VAL A 748 -21.76 -30.79 -3.52
CA VAL A 748 -21.61 -32.26 -3.54
C VAL A 748 -21.03 -32.77 -2.23
N LEU A 749 -19.95 -32.16 -1.74
CA LEU A 749 -19.33 -32.52 -0.46
C LEU A 749 -20.27 -32.32 0.71
N PHE A 750 -21.04 -31.23 0.72
CA PHE A 750 -22.07 -30.97 1.73
C PHE A 750 -23.15 -32.06 1.74
N VAL A 751 -23.64 -32.49 0.58
CA VAL A 751 -24.64 -33.58 0.50
C VAL A 751 -24.03 -34.92 0.97
N LEU A 752 -22.81 -35.24 0.53
CA LEU A 752 -22.10 -36.48 0.93
C LEU A 752 -21.70 -36.51 2.41
N TYR A 753 -21.51 -35.33 3.02
CA TYR A 753 -21.21 -35.21 4.45
C TYR A 753 -22.35 -35.76 5.32
N HIS A 754 -23.62 -35.63 4.94
CA HIS A 754 -24.73 -36.04 5.80
C HIS A 754 -24.81 -37.57 6.04
N PRO A 755 -24.72 -38.44 5.01
CA PRO A 755 -24.64 -39.88 5.23
C PRO A 755 -23.40 -40.30 6.01
N LEU A 756 -22.26 -39.63 5.79
CA LEU A 756 -21.03 -39.89 6.55
C LEU A 756 -21.22 -39.53 8.02
N ASN A 757 -21.72 -38.33 8.29
CA ASN A 757 -22.00 -37.82 9.63
C ASN A 757 -22.92 -38.76 10.41
N ALA A 758 -24.00 -39.24 9.77
CA ALA A 758 -24.93 -40.19 10.40
C ALA A 758 -24.33 -41.56 10.71
N ARG A 759 -23.26 -41.97 10.01
CA ARG A 759 -22.54 -43.22 10.27
C ARG A 759 -21.42 -43.07 11.29
N THR A 760 -20.92 -41.86 11.50
CA THR A 760 -19.72 -41.62 12.32
C THR A 760 -20.01 -40.73 13.53
N PHE A 761 -20.23 -39.44 13.32
CA PHE A 761 -20.22 -38.43 14.39
C PHE A 761 -21.60 -38.15 14.99
N TYR A 762 -22.69 -38.43 14.26
CA TYR A 762 -24.06 -38.20 14.71
C TYR A 762 -25.00 -39.37 14.39
N PRO A 763 -24.88 -40.52 15.09
CA PRO A 763 -25.70 -41.71 14.85
C PRO A 763 -27.21 -41.49 14.92
N ALA A 764 -27.68 -40.51 15.70
CA ALA A 764 -29.09 -40.13 15.80
C ALA A 764 -29.69 -39.63 14.47
N GLY A 765 -28.85 -39.26 13.50
CA GLY A 765 -29.26 -38.93 12.14
C GLY A 765 -29.58 -40.13 11.25
N ASN A 766 -29.26 -41.36 11.66
CA ASN A 766 -29.57 -42.58 10.91
C ASN A 766 -31.01 -43.06 11.23
N PRO A 767 -31.88 -43.36 10.25
CA PRO A 767 -31.64 -43.38 8.80
C PRO A 767 -31.91 -42.07 8.06
N THR A 768 -32.47 -41.05 8.73
CA THR A 768 -32.93 -39.80 8.11
C THR A 768 -31.92 -39.13 7.19
N PHE A 769 -30.65 -39.04 7.60
CA PHE A 769 -29.58 -38.40 6.80
C PHE A 769 -29.09 -39.25 5.63
N LEU A 770 -29.52 -40.50 5.53
CA LEU A 770 -29.29 -41.37 4.37
C LEU A 770 -30.48 -41.35 3.40
N GLU A 771 -31.64 -40.85 3.83
CA GLU A 771 -32.85 -40.80 3.00
C GLU A 771 -32.69 -39.82 1.83
N GLY A 772 -33.03 -40.26 0.62
CA GLY A 772 -32.94 -39.43 -0.59
C GLY A 772 -33.80 -38.16 -0.54
N HIS A 773 -34.90 -38.15 0.22
CA HIS A 773 -35.73 -36.94 0.38
C HIS A 773 -35.03 -35.88 1.23
N PHE A 774 -34.41 -36.27 2.35
CA PHE A 774 -33.60 -35.39 3.16
C PHE A 774 -32.42 -34.85 2.34
N LEU A 775 -31.68 -35.71 1.64
CA LEU A 775 -30.52 -35.30 0.84
C LEU A 775 -30.88 -34.32 -0.27
N ARG A 776 -32.05 -34.46 -0.91
CA ARG A 776 -32.53 -33.47 -1.90
C ARG A 776 -32.86 -32.12 -1.27
N LEU A 777 -33.53 -32.12 -0.12
CA LEU A 777 -33.87 -30.88 0.60
C LEU A 777 -32.65 -30.18 1.19
N ALA A 778 -31.69 -30.95 1.72
CA ALA A 778 -30.39 -30.46 2.15
C ALA A 778 -29.60 -29.92 0.96
N GLY A 779 -29.53 -30.67 -0.15
CA GLY A 779 -28.89 -30.21 -1.38
C GLY A 779 -29.47 -28.90 -1.90
N LEU A 780 -30.80 -28.76 -1.92
CA LEU A 780 -31.47 -27.50 -2.27
C LEU A 780 -31.12 -26.37 -1.30
N LEU A 781 -31.09 -26.63 0.01
CA LEU A 781 -30.66 -25.64 0.99
C LEU A 781 -29.22 -25.21 0.71
N GLY A 782 -28.35 -26.17 0.40
CA GLY A 782 -26.97 -25.92 0.02
C GLY A 782 -26.84 -25.06 -1.24
N VAL A 783 -27.68 -25.26 -2.26
CA VAL A 783 -27.74 -24.41 -3.46
C VAL A 783 -28.18 -22.99 -3.09
N VAL A 784 -29.22 -22.85 -2.28
CA VAL A 784 -29.76 -21.54 -1.86
C VAL A 784 -28.73 -20.77 -1.05
N CYS A 785 -28.11 -21.39 -0.04
CA CYS A 785 -27.05 -20.76 0.75
C CYS A 785 -25.85 -20.37 -0.13
N THR A 786 -25.42 -21.23 -1.07
CA THR A 786 -24.34 -20.91 -2.01
C THR A 786 -24.70 -19.71 -2.91
N ALA A 787 -25.94 -19.61 -3.40
CA ALA A 787 -26.39 -18.47 -4.20
C ALA A 787 -26.43 -17.18 -3.39
N VAL A 788 -26.94 -17.21 -2.16
CA VAL A 788 -26.95 -16.04 -1.26
C VAL A 788 -25.53 -15.61 -0.92
N TYR A 789 -24.62 -16.55 -0.66
CA TYR A 789 -23.20 -16.24 -0.44
C TYR A 789 -22.56 -15.61 -1.69
N ALA A 790 -22.89 -16.07 -2.89
CA ALA A 790 -22.41 -15.47 -4.14
C ALA A 790 -22.78 -13.98 -4.27
N LEU A 791 -23.98 -13.62 -3.81
CA LEU A 791 -24.54 -12.27 -3.95
C LEU A 791 -24.12 -11.34 -2.80
N THR A 792 -23.95 -11.88 -1.60
CA THR A 792 -23.79 -11.07 -0.37
C THR A 792 -22.42 -11.21 0.28
N SER A 793 -21.69 -12.29 -0.03
CA SER A 793 -20.45 -12.71 0.64
C SER A 793 -20.57 -12.77 2.18
N SER A 794 -21.78 -12.92 2.73
CA SER A 794 -22.00 -12.83 4.18
C SER A 794 -22.22 -14.21 4.81
N LEU A 795 -21.34 -14.60 5.73
CA LEU A 795 -21.51 -15.80 6.55
C LEU A 795 -22.77 -15.70 7.44
N LEU A 796 -23.06 -14.50 7.95
CA LEU A 796 -24.19 -14.27 8.84
C LEU A 796 -25.52 -14.62 8.15
N LEU A 797 -25.75 -14.13 6.92
CA LEU A 797 -27.01 -14.36 6.22
C LEU A 797 -27.24 -15.83 5.88
N ILE A 798 -26.22 -16.52 5.37
CA ILE A 798 -26.35 -17.94 5.04
C ILE A 798 -26.52 -18.81 6.28
N THR A 799 -25.86 -18.45 7.40
CA THR A 799 -26.07 -19.10 8.69
C THR A 799 -27.51 -18.90 9.17
N LEU A 800 -28.07 -17.69 9.04
CA LEU A 800 -29.45 -17.42 9.43
C LEU A 800 -30.47 -18.19 8.58
N ILE A 801 -30.28 -18.26 7.26
CA ILE A 801 -31.15 -19.05 6.36
C ILE A 801 -31.11 -20.52 6.76
N HIS A 802 -29.92 -21.11 6.88
CA HIS A 802 -29.74 -22.50 7.29
C HIS A 802 -30.41 -22.74 8.65
N TRP A 803 -30.08 -21.91 9.63
CA TRP A 803 -30.61 -22.01 10.99
C TRP A 803 -32.14 -21.98 11.03
N VAL A 804 -32.77 -21.02 10.35
CA VAL A 804 -34.24 -20.92 10.30
C VAL A 804 -34.85 -22.17 9.68
N VAL A 805 -34.29 -22.67 8.57
CA VAL A 805 -34.80 -23.87 7.90
C VAL A 805 -34.74 -25.10 8.81
N VAL A 806 -33.58 -25.35 9.43
CA VAL A 806 -33.40 -26.50 10.33
C VAL A 806 -34.26 -26.37 11.57
N TRP A 807 -34.34 -25.17 12.15
CA TRP A 807 -35.17 -24.91 13.31
C TRP A 807 -36.66 -25.13 13.02
N ILE A 808 -37.18 -24.65 11.89
CA ILE A 808 -38.58 -24.87 11.49
C ILE A 808 -38.82 -26.36 11.26
N TRP A 809 -37.91 -27.05 10.58
CA TRP A 809 -38.05 -28.48 10.31
C TRP A 809 -38.14 -29.31 11.59
N LEU A 810 -37.22 -29.09 12.52
CA LEU A 810 -37.16 -29.82 13.79
C LEU A 810 -38.34 -29.48 14.71
N SER A 811 -38.71 -28.20 14.81
CA SER A 811 -39.68 -27.74 15.81
C SER A 811 -41.15 -27.78 15.34
N ARG A 812 -41.40 -27.68 14.02
CA ARG A 812 -42.77 -27.55 13.47
C ARG A 812 -43.11 -28.58 12.40
N MET A 813 -42.12 -29.14 11.71
CA MET A 813 -42.36 -30.02 10.54
C MET A 813 -41.93 -31.47 10.76
N GLY A 814 -41.93 -31.93 12.00
CA GLY A 814 -41.78 -33.35 12.35
C GLY A 814 -40.36 -33.89 12.29
N GLY A 815 -39.34 -33.03 12.12
CA GLY A 815 -37.94 -33.44 12.05
C GLY A 815 -37.43 -34.09 13.34
N LEU A 816 -37.89 -33.62 14.52
CA LEU A 816 -37.47 -34.20 15.80
C LEU A 816 -37.87 -35.67 15.96
N GLY A 817 -39.01 -36.08 15.38
CA GLY A 817 -39.44 -37.49 15.41
C GLY A 817 -38.69 -38.37 14.43
N ARG A 818 -37.98 -37.77 13.46
CA ARG A 818 -37.14 -38.47 12.48
C ARG A 818 -35.69 -38.64 12.95
N LEU A 819 -35.23 -37.82 13.89
CA LEU A 819 -33.95 -38.01 14.58
C LEU A 819 -34.23 -38.89 15.81
N GLY A 820 -33.81 -40.14 15.78
CA GLY A 820 -34.33 -41.21 16.65
C GLY A 820 -34.51 -40.84 18.13
N LYS A 821 -35.69 -41.16 18.68
CA LYS A 821 -35.88 -41.51 20.08
C LYS A 821 -35.88 -43.03 20.18
N ASP A 822 -34.73 -43.60 20.50
CA ASP A 822 -34.63 -44.81 21.32
C ASP A 822 -33.65 -44.50 22.44
N ASN A 823 -34.19 -43.89 23.49
CA ASN A 823 -33.75 -44.11 24.86
C ASN A 823 -35.00 -43.88 25.71
N ASP A 824 -35.84 -44.91 25.67
CA ASP A 824 -36.90 -45.12 26.62
C ASP A 824 -36.28 -45.36 28.01
N ARG A 825 -36.93 -44.78 29.03
CA ARG A 825 -37.20 -45.41 30.33
C ARG A 825 -36.17 -46.45 30.84
N SER A 826 -35.25 -45.99 31.68
CA SER A 826 -34.85 -46.64 32.94
C SER A 826 -34.25 -45.62 33.89
#